data_AF-A0A954VFG6-F1
#
_entry.id   AF-A0A954VFG6-F1
#
_cell.length_a   1.000
_cell.length_b   1.000
_cell.length_c   1.000
_cell.angle_alpha   90.00
_cell.angle_beta   90.00
_cell.angle_gamma   90.00
#
_symmetry.space_group_name_H-M   'P 1'
#
loop_
_entity.id
_entity.type
_entity.pdbx_description
1 polymer ?
#
loop_
_entity_poly.entity_id
_entity_poly.type
_entity_poly.pdbx_seq_one_letter_code
_entity_poly.pdbx_strand_id
1 'polypeptide(L)'
;MMLSNQIIISQNAAQAWRGVVAIVCGVAATLAMTGESSADPCGMVPPIYNGPGTPITRIGEQLTFVFYKDGVESFVIRPGYEGKVDDFGMLIPFPTPPSLRKMPDDIFGHIAAAIDPPEVVVDLRPVVLFRAAAADAPAAAASDGLEVLKRDQVRVIREEAVGMYEVAVLEAGSADALRRWMAEHGYQYPVGMDKVCDEYVDQKWCFVAVKTKVGVKSGADPRPGQRVANTNLPSGATFDGHVQAMGFRFHTDQLVVPMRLSAFNEGKTDNIVYLLTDGPRRIRNIPEEFVVRQLAGTQLIKNVTEPLPLRVINGKFEDIPQHRLASLKVERDPEPANGNAKSMFASDLMAVASGQLSLAQEEEEKELLRISEQLGLRGPDVDQLNADALKESRDKTVAEALEQLKEMTLTVVDGSFPRDVLAQENLTFAEYAMPADRNSPAMYDAIQRGPAPKREGVLISGIFPGSSSPPGRLVLMPASLASGGTALLVSGALSFWLRRRRLAIAMFLLGALVVVSGTAMAESDADLKNLSLDQLVGRLENHVTSTDATAELVRRADSGKAEREKVVGKLMQIAGSTGPLAQRGWAIAALAEIAGQDIDESLLKIHASESEPMLVRTWAAAARVAMSRSAEALVEKAQLVTLFPALGRPIGMRLIEQTTKDDAHVSAETLLIASIRVPQLQQSLTPAILAAGPEELVGAMQSAQDQQVRRQAAAYLATLAANGGKDNQQVQTRVVAAVAFAPDAQDVPWRGGPLFIPGLNWDQSHARELVGNLIAWHLWCDLHSRSEEQRQIHNNLRSLQLARVAGYQSPGFREVDTATWLRTWRQVVGAEGIEKILKDQNAQNDPRFQTL
;
A
#
# COMPACT_ATOMS: atom_id res chain seq x y z
N MET A 1 -9.26 5.13 -81.10
CA MET A 1 -9.79 6.42 -80.57
C MET A 1 -10.06 6.19 -79.08
N MET A 2 -9.50 6.98 -78.16
CA MET A 2 -9.82 8.40 -77.86
C MET A 2 -11.26 8.55 -77.34
N LEU A 3 -11.54 9.30 -76.26
CA LEU A 3 -10.66 9.99 -75.29
C LEU A 3 -11.41 10.24 -73.96
N SER A 4 -10.68 10.75 -72.96
CA SER A 4 -10.98 11.00 -71.54
C SER A 4 -12.27 11.76 -71.15
N ASN A 5 -12.55 11.74 -69.83
CA ASN A 5 -13.27 12.74 -69.02
C ASN A 5 -14.82 12.77 -69.10
N GLN A 6 -15.61 13.10 -68.05
CA GLN A 6 -15.30 13.60 -66.69
C GLN A 6 -16.49 13.41 -65.69
N ILE A 7 -16.23 13.53 -64.36
CA ILE A 7 -17.11 14.11 -63.30
C ILE A 7 -18.39 13.34 -62.82
N ILE A 8 -18.21 12.60 -61.69
CA ILE A 8 -18.81 12.84 -60.34
C ILE A 8 -20.34 12.66 -60.07
N ILE A 9 -20.65 11.75 -59.11
CA ILE A 9 -21.77 11.74 -58.09
C ILE A 9 -23.22 11.79 -58.65
N SER A 10 -24.16 10.86 -58.36
CA SER A 10 -24.54 10.31 -57.04
C SER A 10 -25.47 9.08 -57.07
N GLN A 11 -25.73 8.52 -55.87
CA GLN A 11 -26.95 7.83 -55.40
C GLN A 11 -27.36 6.43 -55.91
N ASN A 12 -27.70 5.61 -54.89
CA ASN A 12 -28.73 4.56 -54.80
C ASN A 12 -28.69 3.37 -55.79
N ALA A 13 -29.00 2.14 -55.43
CA ALA A 13 -29.01 1.33 -54.19
C ALA A 13 -29.87 0.09 -54.52
N ALA A 14 -29.38 -1.10 -54.14
CA ALA A 14 -30.13 -2.35 -53.92
C ALA A 14 -31.36 -2.72 -54.81
N GLN A 15 -31.26 -3.82 -55.58
CA GLN A 15 -32.00 -5.08 -55.34
C GLN A 15 -31.97 -6.06 -56.56
N ALA A 16 -30.90 -6.84 -56.69
CA ALA A 16 -30.84 -8.12 -57.43
C ALA A 16 -29.55 -8.87 -57.01
N TRP A 17 -29.47 -10.19 -56.94
CA TRP A 17 -30.48 -11.25 -57.14
C TRP A 17 -30.14 -12.48 -56.25
N ARG A 18 -30.94 -13.54 -56.32
CA ARG A 18 -30.89 -14.70 -55.40
C ARG A 18 -29.83 -15.74 -55.76
N GLY A 19 -29.17 -16.30 -54.74
CA GLY A 19 -29.23 -17.75 -54.48
C GLY A 19 -28.30 -18.68 -55.25
N VAL A 20 -27.00 -18.60 -55.00
CA VAL A 20 -26.06 -19.74 -55.08
C VAL A 20 -25.16 -19.72 -53.82
N VAL A 21 -24.55 -20.85 -53.47
CA VAL A 21 -23.72 -21.11 -52.27
C VAL A 21 -24.54 -21.44 -51.00
N ALA A 22 -25.12 -22.64 -51.00
CA ALA A 22 -25.54 -23.36 -49.79
C ALA A 22 -24.52 -24.44 -49.36
N ILE A 23 -23.31 -24.46 -49.95
CA ILE A 23 -22.29 -25.51 -49.78
C ILE A 23 -20.88 -24.90 -49.66
N VAL A 24 -20.68 -24.02 -48.67
CA VAL A 24 -19.33 -23.62 -48.16
C VAL A 24 -19.36 -23.40 -46.64
N CYS A 25 -20.46 -22.82 -46.11
CA CYS A 25 -20.59 -22.44 -44.69
C CYS A 25 -20.55 -23.59 -43.66
N GLY A 26 -20.38 -24.84 -44.09
CA GLY A 26 -20.26 -26.01 -43.19
C GLY A 26 -18.85 -26.24 -42.60
N VAL A 27 -17.84 -25.48 -43.01
CA VAL A 27 -16.44 -25.62 -42.53
C VAL A 27 -15.88 -24.32 -41.93
N ALA A 28 -16.58 -23.19 -42.10
CA ALA A 28 -16.14 -21.86 -41.66
C ALA A 28 -16.63 -21.47 -40.25
N ALA A 29 -16.85 -22.44 -39.36
CA ALA A 29 -17.38 -22.24 -38.00
C ALA A 29 -16.47 -22.80 -36.88
N THR A 30 -15.24 -23.18 -37.22
CA THR A 30 -14.22 -23.70 -36.27
C THR A 30 -12.88 -22.95 -36.40
N LEU A 31 -12.94 -21.64 -36.61
CA LEU A 31 -11.88 -20.72 -36.19
C LEU A 31 -12.28 -20.21 -34.80
N ALA A 32 -11.83 -20.92 -33.77
CA ALA A 32 -11.98 -20.45 -32.40
C ALA A 32 -11.22 -19.14 -32.24
N MET A 33 -11.87 -18.13 -31.65
CA MET A 33 -11.16 -16.94 -31.18
C MET A 33 -10.42 -17.31 -29.90
N THR A 34 -9.24 -17.92 -30.05
CA THR A 34 -8.29 -18.12 -28.96
C THR A 34 -7.79 -16.76 -28.49
N GLY A 35 -8.36 -16.24 -27.41
CA GLY A 35 -7.73 -15.15 -26.67
C GLY A 35 -6.36 -15.61 -26.20
N GLU A 36 -5.31 -14.83 -26.46
CA GLU A 36 -3.96 -15.20 -26.08
C GLU A 36 -3.77 -15.06 -24.56
N SER A 37 -3.79 -16.19 -23.84
CA SER A 37 -3.31 -16.24 -22.46
C SER A 37 -1.77 -16.18 -22.42
N SER A 38 -1.24 -15.51 -21.40
CA SER A 38 0.19 -15.52 -21.09
C SER A 38 0.48 -16.58 -20.03
N ALA A 39 1.59 -17.30 -20.15
CA ALA A 39 1.97 -18.30 -19.16
C ALA A 39 2.74 -17.68 -18.01
N ASP A 40 2.83 -18.43 -16.92
CA ASP A 40 3.69 -18.14 -15.80
C ASP A 40 4.97 -18.99 -15.89
N PRO A 41 6.14 -18.40 -16.19
CA PRO A 41 7.38 -19.12 -16.26
C PRO A 41 8.16 -19.19 -14.92
N CYS A 42 7.58 -18.93 -13.74
CA CYS A 42 8.14 -19.37 -12.45
C CYS A 42 7.28 -20.44 -11.77
N GLY A 43 7.62 -20.77 -10.52
CA GLY A 43 7.20 -21.92 -9.70
C GLY A 43 5.69 -22.21 -9.49
N MET A 44 4.79 -21.56 -10.22
CA MET A 44 3.40 -21.35 -9.82
C MET A 44 2.53 -22.61 -9.85
N VAL A 45 1.81 -22.81 -8.74
CA VAL A 45 0.56 -23.56 -8.67
C VAL A 45 -0.58 -22.54 -8.54
N PRO A 46 -1.61 -22.55 -9.41
CA PRO A 46 -2.73 -21.62 -9.28
C PRO A 46 -3.57 -21.94 -8.03
N PRO A 47 -4.12 -20.93 -7.33
CA PRO A 47 -4.99 -21.15 -6.18
C PRO A 47 -6.38 -21.69 -6.58
N ILE A 48 -7.05 -22.31 -5.62
CA ILE A 48 -8.29 -23.07 -5.84
C ILE A 48 -9.45 -22.13 -6.15
N TYR A 49 -10.23 -22.46 -7.19
CA TYR A 49 -11.51 -21.83 -7.48
C TYR A 49 -12.57 -22.88 -7.81
N ASN A 50 -13.69 -22.80 -7.08
CA ASN A 50 -14.79 -23.76 -7.16
C ASN A 50 -16.03 -23.19 -7.90
N GLY A 51 -15.83 -22.21 -8.78
CA GLY A 51 -16.88 -21.64 -9.65
C GLY A 51 -16.62 -21.91 -11.14
N PRO A 52 -17.51 -21.45 -12.04
CA PRO A 52 -17.31 -21.56 -13.48
C PRO A 52 -16.49 -20.39 -14.04
N GLY A 53 -15.21 -20.62 -14.36
CA GLY A 53 -14.31 -19.60 -14.94
C GLY A 53 -12.87 -19.72 -14.43
N THR A 54 -12.03 -18.75 -14.80
CA THR A 54 -10.64 -18.62 -14.32
C THR A 54 -10.58 -17.53 -13.23
N PRO A 55 -10.06 -17.81 -12.01
CA PRO A 55 -10.20 -16.91 -10.86
C PRO A 55 -9.25 -15.71 -10.84
N ILE A 56 -8.05 -15.90 -11.40
CA ILE A 56 -6.96 -14.93 -11.40
C ILE A 56 -6.32 -15.02 -12.78
N THR A 57 -6.14 -13.88 -13.44
CA THR A 57 -5.33 -13.80 -14.66
C THR A 57 -4.02 -13.09 -14.33
N ARG A 58 -2.89 -13.68 -14.72
CA ARG A 58 -1.58 -13.01 -14.59
C ARG A 58 -1.44 -11.98 -15.70
N ILE A 59 -1.05 -10.75 -15.35
CA ILE A 59 -0.92 -9.64 -16.29
C ILE A 59 0.54 -9.20 -16.43
N GLY A 60 1.02 -9.14 -17.68
CA GLY A 60 2.37 -8.68 -18.04
C GLY A 60 3.47 -9.73 -17.98
N GLU A 61 4.65 -9.30 -18.44
CA GLU A 61 5.89 -10.10 -18.56
C GLU A 61 6.46 -10.57 -17.22
N GLN A 62 7.30 -11.61 -17.24
CA GLN A 62 8.08 -12.01 -16.07
C GLN A 62 9.38 -11.24 -15.95
N LEU A 63 9.51 -10.47 -14.87
CA LEU A 63 10.75 -9.82 -14.47
C LEU A 63 11.40 -10.58 -13.32
N THR A 64 12.68 -10.91 -13.44
CA THR A 64 13.44 -11.66 -12.44
C THR A 64 14.86 -11.12 -12.36
N PHE A 65 15.36 -10.86 -11.14
CA PHE A 65 16.75 -10.49 -10.91
C PHE A 65 17.45 -11.59 -10.11
N VAL A 66 18.69 -11.87 -10.50
CA VAL A 66 19.52 -12.93 -9.96
C VAL A 66 20.92 -12.37 -9.72
N PHE A 67 21.43 -12.47 -8.50
CA PHE A 67 22.82 -12.17 -8.15
C PHE A 67 23.51 -13.47 -7.73
N TYR A 68 24.76 -13.67 -8.16
CA TYR A 68 25.60 -14.75 -7.63
C TYR A 68 27.08 -14.35 -7.56
N LYS A 69 27.68 -14.53 -6.38
CA LYS A 69 29.12 -14.45 -6.12
C LYS A 69 29.46 -15.29 -4.89
N ASP A 70 30.62 -15.97 -4.92
CA ASP A 70 31.24 -16.67 -3.78
C ASP A 70 30.30 -17.58 -2.95
N GLY A 71 29.36 -18.29 -3.61
CA GLY A 71 28.45 -19.24 -2.98
C GLY A 71 27.21 -18.63 -2.29
N VAL A 72 26.94 -17.34 -2.54
CA VAL A 72 25.69 -16.66 -2.17
C VAL A 72 24.90 -16.37 -3.44
N GLU A 73 23.64 -16.80 -3.48
CA GLU A 73 22.69 -16.42 -4.53
C GLU A 73 21.57 -15.53 -3.93
N SER A 74 21.19 -14.49 -4.67
CA SER A 74 20.06 -13.62 -4.36
C SER A 74 19.07 -13.63 -5.53
N PHE A 75 17.82 -13.92 -5.24
CA PHE A 75 16.73 -14.08 -6.20
C PHE A 75 15.62 -13.08 -5.88
N VAL A 76 15.29 -12.19 -6.82
CA VAL A 76 14.26 -11.16 -6.65
C VAL A 76 13.21 -11.29 -7.75
N ILE A 77 11.93 -11.27 -7.35
CA ILE A 77 10.78 -11.39 -8.25
C ILE A 77 9.67 -10.39 -7.91
N ARG A 78 8.89 -10.01 -8.94
CA ARG A 78 7.65 -9.26 -8.80
C ARG A 78 6.59 -9.85 -9.74
N PRO A 79 5.70 -10.74 -9.27
CA PRO A 79 4.58 -11.21 -10.07
C PRO A 79 3.46 -10.15 -10.13
N GLY A 80 2.58 -10.24 -11.13
CA GLY A 80 1.49 -9.27 -11.35
C GLY A 80 0.18 -9.96 -11.72
N TYR A 81 -0.91 -9.65 -10.99
CA TYR A 81 -2.16 -10.40 -11.04
C TYR A 81 -3.39 -9.49 -11.04
N GLU A 82 -4.48 -10.00 -11.60
CA GLU A 82 -5.83 -9.44 -11.49
C GLU A 82 -6.72 -10.47 -10.79
N GLY A 83 -7.30 -10.16 -9.61
CA GLY A 83 -8.06 -11.15 -8.84
C GLY A 83 -8.39 -10.77 -7.38
N LYS A 84 -8.80 -11.77 -6.57
CA LYS A 84 -9.07 -11.62 -5.14
C LYS A 84 -7.83 -11.88 -4.29
N VAL A 85 -7.65 -11.11 -3.22
CA VAL A 85 -6.44 -11.12 -2.38
C VAL A 85 -6.40 -12.33 -1.44
N ASP A 86 -7.55 -12.76 -0.93
CA ASP A 86 -7.72 -13.78 0.11
C ASP A 86 -7.21 -15.19 -0.29
N ASP A 87 -7.15 -15.47 -1.59
CA ASP A 87 -6.82 -16.78 -2.16
C ASP A 87 -5.33 -16.92 -2.56
N PHE A 88 -4.48 -15.91 -2.33
CA PHE A 88 -3.09 -15.91 -2.79
C PHE A 88 -2.20 -16.93 -2.06
N GLY A 89 -1.54 -17.79 -2.83
CA GLY A 89 -0.52 -18.73 -2.36
C GLY A 89 0.60 -18.89 -3.38
N MET A 90 1.86 -18.83 -2.94
CA MET A 90 3.05 -19.06 -3.76
C MET A 90 3.89 -20.19 -3.17
N LEU A 91 4.52 -21.02 -4.02
CA LEU A 91 5.48 -22.05 -3.64
C LEU A 91 6.75 -21.87 -4.49
N ILE A 92 7.92 -21.69 -3.85
CA ILE A 92 9.22 -21.66 -4.53
C ILE A 92 10.17 -22.69 -3.88
N PRO A 93 10.79 -23.59 -4.66
CA PRO A 93 11.84 -24.48 -4.15
C PRO A 93 13.20 -23.76 -4.11
N PHE A 94 13.99 -23.97 -3.06
CA PHE A 94 15.35 -23.42 -2.91
C PHE A 94 16.36 -24.51 -2.50
N PRO A 95 17.64 -24.44 -2.94
CA PRO A 95 18.68 -25.38 -2.54
C PRO A 95 18.95 -25.39 -1.02
N THR A 96 18.85 -24.22 -0.38
CA THR A 96 18.97 -24.05 1.09
C THR A 96 17.95 -23.01 1.58
N PRO A 97 17.54 -23.02 2.87
CA PRO A 97 16.58 -22.06 3.41
C PRO A 97 17.01 -20.59 3.21
N PRO A 98 16.22 -19.76 2.50
CA PRO A 98 16.59 -18.38 2.22
C PRO A 98 16.27 -17.43 3.38
N SER A 99 17.07 -16.38 3.52
CA SER A 99 16.69 -15.14 4.20
C SER A 99 15.74 -14.34 3.30
N LEU A 100 14.68 -13.77 3.89
CA LEU A 100 13.68 -12.97 3.19
C LEU A 100 13.90 -11.46 3.39
N ARG A 101 13.73 -10.70 2.30
CA ARG A 101 13.88 -9.25 2.23
C ARG A 101 12.68 -8.60 1.51
N LYS A 102 12.17 -7.50 2.05
CA LYS A 102 11.25 -6.58 1.37
C LYS A 102 12.00 -5.90 0.23
N MET A 103 11.38 -5.80 -0.95
CA MET A 103 11.93 -5.02 -2.07
C MET A 103 10.94 -3.91 -2.45
N PRO A 104 11.42 -2.72 -2.89
CA PRO A 104 10.54 -1.68 -3.41
C PRO A 104 9.73 -2.16 -4.62
N ASP A 105 8.47 -1.76 -4.71
CA ASP A 105 7.57 -2.23 -5.77
C ASP A 105 8.05 -1.79 -7.17
N ASP A 106 8.80 -0.70 -7.26
CA ASP A 106 9.39 -0.15 -8.48
C ASP A 106 10.77 -0.75 -8.86
N ILE A 107 11.31 -1.69 -8.08
CA ILE A 107 12.73 -2.13 -8.16
C ILE A 107 13.19 -2.48 -9.57
N PHE A 108 12.35 -3.11 -10.40
CA PHE A 108 12.70 -3.46 -11.78
C PHE A 108 12.77 -2.25 -12.73
N GLY A 109 12.04 -1.17 -12.45
CA GLY A 109 12.22 0.13 -13.11
C GLY A 109 13.58 0.75 -12.75
N HIS A 110 13.97 0.67 -11.47
CA HIS A 110 15.29 1.11 -11.03
C HIS A 110 16.43 0.25 -11.61
N ILE A 111 16.24 -1.06 -11.79
CA ILE A 111 17.22 -1.93 -12.46
C ILE A 111 17.35 -1.54 -13.95
N ALA A 112 16.24 -1.32 -14.66
CA ALA A 112 16.26 -0.83 -16.03
C ALA A 112 17.00 0.51 -16.16
N ALA A 113 16.70 1.46 -15.28
CA ALA A 113 17.37 2.77 -15.20
C ALA A 113 18.80 2.72 -14.63
N ALA A 114 19.25 1.61 -14.05
CA ALA A 114 20.65 1.35 -13.72
C ALA A 114 21.44 0.79 -14.93
N ILE A 115 20.74 0.22 -15.92
CA ILE A 115 21.34 -0.30 -17.16
C ILE A 115 21.46 0.81 -18.20
N ASP A 116 20.34 1.44 -18.54
CA ASP A 116 20.25 2.53 -19.51
C ASP A 116 19.55 3.74 -18.85
N PRO A 117 20.29 4.65 -18.19
CA PRO A 117 19.69 5.71 -17.37
C PRO A 117 18.83 6.71 -18.17
N PRO A 118 17.70 7.17 -17.60
CA PRO A 118 16.80 8.09 -18.30
C PRO A 118 17.45 9.45 -18.56
N GLU A 119 17.20 9.98 -19.75
CA GLU A 119 17.72 11.29 -20.18
C GLU A 119 16.85 12.44 -19.63
N VAL A 120 17.46 13.39 -18.93
CA VAL A 120 16.86 14.70 -18.66
C VAL A 120 16.88 15.50 -19.96
N VAL A 121 15.72 15.96 -20.44
CA VAL A 121 15.61 16.69 -21.72
C VAL A 121 15.44 18.19 -21.48
N VAL A 122 16.30 18.99 -22.11
CA VAL A 122 16.14 20.44 -22.24
C VAL A 122 15.88 20.77 -23.69
N ASP A 123 14.67 21.27 -23.97
CA ASP A 123 14.28 21.75 -25.29
C ASP A 123 14.33 23.27 -25.32
N LEU A 124 15.14 23.82 -26.22
CA LEU A 124 15.33 25.26 -26.39
C LEU A 124 14.40 25.86 -27.48
N ARG A 125 13.43 25.09 -27.99
CA ARG A 125 12.37 25.60 -28.87
C ARG A 125 11.46 26.60 -28.13
N PRO A 126 11.09 27.73 -28.75
CA PRO A 126 10.14 28.67 -28.16
C PRO A 126 8.74 28.05 -28.08
N VAL A 127 8.23 27.86 -26.86
CA VAL A 127 6.93 27.23 -26.61
C VAL A 127 5.79 28.21 -26.92
N VAL A 128 4.88 27.82 -27.82
CA VAL A 128 3.62 28.53 -28.08
C VAL A 128 2.51 27.84 -27.29
N LEU A 129 1.98 28.50 -26.27
CA LEU A 129 1.01 27.90 -25.34
C LEU A 129 -0.40 27.84 -25.96
N PHE A 130 -0.93 26.64 -26.15
CA PHE A 130 -2.36 26.40 -26.43
C PHE A 130 -2.99 25.54 -25.34
N ARG A 131 -4.22 25.88 -24.97
CA ARG A 131 -5.03 25.19 -23.95
C ARG A 131 -6.20 24.51 -24.63
N ALA A 132 -6.40 23.22 -24.36
CA ALA A 132 -7.60 22.46 -24.73
C ALA A 132 -8.15 21.76 -23.48
N ALA A 133 -9.46 21.52 -23.45
CA ALA A 133 -10.15 20.79 -22.39
C ALA A 133 -10.71 19.48 -22.94
N ALA A 134 -10.87 18.47 -22.07
CA ALA A 134 -11.46 17.17 -22.38
C ALA A 134 -12.57 16.85 -21.36
N ALA A 135 -13.48 15.94 -21.71
CA ALA A 135 -14.63 15.57 -20.90
C ALA A 135 -15.01 14.07 -21.01
N ASP A 136 -15.31 13.50 -19.84
CA ASP A 136 -16.18 12.37 -19.45
C ASP A 136 -16.56 11.23 -20.43
N ALA A 137 -16.53 9.98 -19.93
CA ALA A 137 -17.65 9.00 -19.89
C ALA A 137 -17.21 7.58 -19.37
N PRO A 138 -18.13 6.65 -19.00
CA PRO A 138 -17.88 5.63 -17.95
C PRO A 138 -18.14 4.13 -18.34
N ALA A 139 -18.07 3.21 -17.36
CA ALA A 139 -18.40 1.77 -17.46
C ALA A 139 -19.18 1.23 -16.20
N ALA A 140 -19.67 -0.02 -16.20
CA ALA A 140 -20.69 -0.52 -15.24
C ALA A 140 -20.60 -2.03 -14.80
N ALA A 141 -21.47 -2.40 -13.83
CA ALA A 141 -21.60 -3.63 -13.00
C ALA A 141 -22.41 -4.82 -13.62
N ALA A 142 -22.62 -6.04 -13.05
CA ALA A 142 -21.99 -6.93 -12.02
C ALA A 142 -22.79 -8.30 -11.87
N SER A 143 -22.57 -9.11 -10.80
CA SER A 143 -23.38 -10.26 -10.22
C SER A 143 -23.26 -11.70 -10.79
N ASP A 144 -23.54 -12.84 -10.09
CA ASP A 144 -23.48 -13.26 -8.64
C ASP A 144 -23.75 -14.81 -8.42
N GLY A 145 -23.31 -15.40 -7.29
CA GLY A 145 -23.79 -16.66 -6.62
C GLY A 145 -23.26 -18.08 -7.05
N LEU A 146 -23.12 -19.12 -6.18
CA LEU A 146 -23.12 -19.22 -4.69
C LEU A 146 -22.55 -20.58 -4.12
N GLU A 147 -21.64 -20.53 -3.11
CA GLU A 147 -21.13 -21.62 -2.18
C GLU A 147 -20.33 -22.83 -2.82
N VAL A 148 -19.69 -23.84 -2.15
CA VAL A 148 -19.76 -24.39 -0.76
C VAL A 148 -18.43 -25.04 -0.20
N LEU A 149 -17.95 -24.64 1.01
CA LEU A 149 -17.09 -25.42 1.99
C LEU A 149 -15.75 -26.07 1.49
N LYS A 150 -15.08 -27.16 1.99
CA LYS A 150 -14.37 -27.65 3.27
C LYS A 150 -13.20 -28.63 2.83
N ARG A 151 -12.24 -29.27 3.55
CA ARG A 151 -11.33 -29.28 4.77
C ARG A 151 -10.46 -30.60 4.67
N ASP A 152 -9.41 -31.10 5.36
CA ASP A 152 -8.50 -31.01 6.58
C ASP A 152 -7.22 -31.92 6.27
N GLN A 153 -6.07 -32.18 6.98
CA GLN A 153 -5.34 -31.80 8.23
C GLN A 153 -3.83 -32.30 8.26
N VAL A 154 -3.00 -31.76 9.18
CA VAL A 154 -1.54 -31.95 9.57
C VAL A 154 -0.40 -31.36 8.67
N ARG A 155 0.67 -30.62 9.11
CA ARG A 155 1.01 -29.71 10.26
C ARG A 155 2.38 -28.93 10.09
N VAL A 156 2.49 -27.65 10.50
CA VAL A 156 3.57 -26.61 10.26
C VAL A 156 4.93 -26.74 11.03
N ILE A 157 6.00 -26.02 10.59
CA ILE A 157 7.35 -25.94 11.20
C ILE A 157 7.80 -24.52 11.68
N ARG A 158 7.84 -23.45 10.86
CA ARG A 158 8.22 -22.06 11.26
C ARG A 158 7.45 -21.02 10.42
N GLU A 159 7.15 -19.86 11.01
CA GLU A 159 6.33 -18.76 10.45
C GLU A 159 7.03 -17.40 10.67
N GLU A 160 7.05 -16.54 9.66
CA GLU A 160 7.54 -15.14 9.73
C GLU A 160 6.64 -14.19 8.91
N ALA A 161 6.66 -12.88 9.22
CA ALA A 161 5.81 -11.88 8.57
C ALA A 161 6.63 -10.80 7.85
N VAL A 162 6.29 -10.52 6.58
CA VAL A 162 6.90 -9.45 5.78
C VAL A 162 5.83 -8.71 4.97
N GLY A 163 5.66 -7.42 5.24
CA GLY A 163 4.69 -6.55 4.58
C GLY A 163 3.24 -6.99 4.83
N MET A 164 2.58 -7.56 3.81
CA MET A 164 1.21 -8.09 3.89
C MET A 164 1.15 -9.63 3.94
N TYR A 165 2.31 -10.30 3.99
CA TYR A 165 2.43 -11.75 3.86
C TYR A 165 2.87 -12.44 5.14
N GLU A 166 2.33 -13.64 5.31
CA GLU A 166 2.81 -14.66 6.22
C GLU A 166 3.58 -15.70 5.40
N VAL A 167 4.81 -15.99 5.83
CA VAL A 167 5.76 -16.83 5.10
C VAL A 167 6.16 -18.01 5.97
N ALA A 168 5.89 -19.22 5.47
CA ALA A 168 6.30 -20.46 6.10
C ALA A 168 7.45 -21.10 5.29
N VAL A 169 8.57 -21.37 5.96
CA VAL A 169 9.69 -22.13 5.39
C VAL A 169 9.48 -23.60 5.72
N LEU A 170 9.45 -24.45 4.69
CA LEU A 170 9.03 -25.85 4.78
C LEU A 170 10.18 -26.79 4.40
N GLU A 171 10.52 -27.68 5.33
CA GLU A 171 11.38 -28.84 5.09
C GLU A 171 10.50 -30.08 4.99
N ALA A 172 10.54 -30.80 3.87
CA ALA A 172 9.63 -31.91 3.58
C ALA A 172 10.37 -33.18 3.15
N GLY A 173 10.34 -34.21 4.01
CA GLY A 173 11.05 -35.48 3.77
C GLY A 173 10.37 -36.49 2.83
N SER A 174 9.35 -36.08 2.06
CA SER A 174 8.70 -36.84 0.98
C SER A 174 7.64 -35.96 0.30
N ALA A 175 7.38 -36.16 -1.01
CA ALA A 175 6.27 -35.46 -1.67
C ALA A 175 4.93 -35.79 -1.00
N ASP A 176 4.71 -37.02 -0.51
CA ASP A 176 3.50 -37.38 0.24
C ASP A 176 3.37 -36.65 1.59
N ALA A 177 4.46 -36.18 2.21
CA ALA A 177 4.38 -35.30 3.38
C ALA A 177 4.01 -33.86 2.96
N LEU A 178 4.64 -33.34 1.90
CA LEU A 178 4.32 -32.03 1.33
C LEU A 178 2.85 -31.95 0.88
N ARG A 179 2.37 -32.99 0.17
CA ARG A 179 0.99 -33.17 -0.32
C ARG A 179 -0.04 -33.08 0.81
N ARG A 180 0.23 -33.72 1.95
CA ARG A 180 -0.65 -33.67 3.14
C ARG A 180 -0.60 -32.30 3.82
N TRP A 181 0.59 -31.72 3.96
CA TRP A 181 0.75 -30.37 4.53
C TRP A 181 -0.02 -29.31 3.71
N MET A 182 0.12 -29.37 2.38
CA MET A 182 -0.58 -28.50 1.44
C MET A 182 -2.10 -28.67 1.55
N ALA A 183 -2.59 -29.91 1.63
CA ALA A 183 -4.01 -30.20 1.81
C ALA A 183 -4.60 -29.70 3.14
N GLU A 184 -3.84 -29.68 4.25
CA GLU A 184 -4.30 -29.03 5.49
C GLU A 184 -4.51 -27.52 5.31
N HIS A 185 -3.52 -26.84 4.75
CA HIS A 185 -3.44 -25.38 4.78
C HIS A 185 -4.21 -24.69 3.65
N GLY A 186 -4.85 -25.49 2.78
CA GLY A 186 -5.78 -25.03 1.74
C GLY A 186 -5.19 -24.91 0.34
N TYR A 187 -4.04 -25.54 0.08
CA TYR A 187 -3.40 -25.59 -1.23
C TYR A 187 -3.84 -26.87 -1.99
N GLN A 188 -4.09 -26.77 -3.31
CA GLN A 188 -4.21 -27.94 -4.19
C GLN A 188 -2.89 -28.21 -4.93
N TYR A 189 -2.85 -29.34 -5.63
CA TYR A 189 -1.67 -29.86 -6.30
C TYR A 189 -2.00 -30.22 -7.76
N PRO A 190 -1.28 -29.71 -8.78
CA PRO A 190 -1.59 -30.01 -10.17
C PRO A 190 -1.35 -31.48 -10.51
N VAL A 191 -2.28 -32.08 -11.27
CA VAL A 191 -2.20 -33.48 -11.67
C VAL A 191 -1.01 -33.68 -12.61
N GLY A 192 -0.04 -34.51 -12.19
CA GLY A 192 1.17 -34.80 -12.96
C GLY A 192 2.42 -34.03 -12.54
N MET A 193 2.33 -33.13 -11.56
CA MET A 193 3.50 -32.42 -11.01
C MET A 193 4.36 -33.28 -10.07
N ASP A 194 3.83 -34.43 -9.64
CA ASP A 194 4.38 -35.37 -8.65
C ASP A 194 5.89 -35.60 -8.82
N LYS A 195 6.28 -36.10 -9.99
CA LYS A 195 7.67 -36.49 -10.30
C LYS A 195 8.66 -35.32 -10.19
N VAL A 196 8.23 -34.09 -10.47
CA VAL A 196 9.11 -32.91 -10.40
C VAL A 196 9.30 -32.47 -8.95
N CYS A 197 8.26 -32.58 -8.10
CA CYS A 197 8.41 -32.37 -6.66
C CYS A 197 9.22 -33.48 -5.99
N ASP A 198 9.01 -34.75 -6.36
CA ASP A 198 9.83 -35.87 -5.90
C ASP A 198 11.31 -35.61 -6.22
N GLU A 199 11.63 -35.18 -7.44
CA GLU A 199 13.00 -34.85 -7.85
C GLU A 199 13.63 -33.70 -7.02
N TYR A 200 12.88 -32.67 -6.62
CA TYR A 200 13.40 -31.62 -5.72
C TYR A 200 13.56 -32.11 -4.28
N VAL A 201 12.66 -32.98 -3.79
CA VAL A 201 12.72 -33.56 -2.44
C VAL A 201 13.88 -34.57 -2.31
N ASP A 202 14.12 -35.40 -3.33
CA ASP A 202 15.29 -36.28 -3.41
C ASP A 202 16.61 -35.49 -3.42
N GLN A 203 16.61 -34.30 -4.04
CA GLN A 203 17.72 -33.35 -3.99
C GLN A 203 17.82 -32.58 -2.65
N LYS A 204 16.90 -32.79 -1.71
CA LYS A 204 16.80 -32.11 -0.39
C LYS A 204 16.58 -30.60 -0.45
N TRP A 205 15.95 -30.09 -1.51
CA TRP A 205 15.57 -28.68 -1.59
C TRP A 205 14.42 -28.39 -0.61
N CYS A 206 14.43 -27.19 -0.03
CA CYS A 206 13.33 -26.71 0.82
C CYS A 206 12.31 -25.94 -0.02
N PHE A 207 11.11 -25.71 0.54
CA PHE A 207 10.06 -24.92 -0.12
C PHE A 207 9.67 -23.73 0.75
N VAL A 208 9.54 -22.55 0.14
CA VAL A 208 8.95 -21.37 0.79
C VAL A 208 7.51 -21.23 0.34
N ALA A 209 6.58 -21.21 1.30
CA ALA A 209 5.17 -20.95 1.09
C ALA A 209 4.83 -19.52 1.55
N VAL A 210 4.31 -18.70 0.64
CA VAL A 210 3.89 -17.31 0.92
C VAL A 210 2.36 -17.22 0.83
N LYS A 211 1.71 -16.56 1.80
CA LYS A 211 0.26 -16.36 1.83
C LYS A 211 -0.16 -14.97 2.31
N THR A 212 -1.23 -14.43 1.75
CA THR A 212 -1.90 -13.19 2.22
C THR A 212 -2.76 -13.44 3.45
N LYS A 213 -2.82 -12.47 4.38
CA LYS A 213 -3.58 -12.61 5.63
C LYS A 213 -4.91 -11.85 5.61
N VAL A 214 -5.91 -12.45 4.96
CA VAL A 214 -7.33 -12.04 5.00
C VAL A 214 -8.23 -13.26 5.11
N GLY A 215 -9.30 -13.19 5.93
CA GLY A 215 -10.32 -14.24 6.09
C GLY A 215 -9.90 -15.48 6.92
N VAL A 216 -10.16 -15.46 8.24
CA VAL A 216 -10.08 -16.68 9.08
C VAL A 216 -11.45 -17.37 9.14
N LYS A 217 -11.50 -18.69 8.88
CA LYS A 217 -12.74 -19.48 8.98
C LYS A 217 -13.17 -19.66 10.44
N SER A 218 -14.48 -19.52 10.68
CA SER A 218 -15.10 -19.73 12.00
C SER A 218 -14.86 -21.14 12.56
N GLY A 219 -14.68 -21.24 13.88
CA GLY A 219 -14.75 -22.50 14.63
C GLY A 219 -13.42 -23.14 15.09
N ALA A 220 -12.36 -22.36 15.31
CA ALA A 220 -11.17 -22.81 16.03
C ALA A 220 -10.98 -21.95 17.29
N ASP A 221 -10.81 -22.57 18.46
CA ASP A 221 -10.62 -21.85 19.72
C ASP A 221 -9.25 -21.15 19.76
N PRO A 222 -9.20 -19.81 19.97
CA PRO A 222 -7.96 -19.06 19.98
C PRO A 222 -7.16 -19.28 21.28
N ARG A 223 -5.83 -19.20 21.17
CA ARG A 223 -4.93 -19.16 22.34
C ARG A 223 -4.67 -17.71 22.77
N PRO A 224 -4.25 -17.46 24.02
CA PRO A 224 -3.87 -16.11 24.46
C PRO A 224 -2.86 -15.46 23.52
N GLY A 225 -3.13 -14.20 23.11
CA GLY A 225 -2.31 -13.44 22.15
C GLY A 225 -2.95 -13.22 20.78
N GLN A 226 -4.01 -13.96 20.42
CA GLN A 226 -4.71 -13.75 19.15
C GLN A 226 -5.80 -12.66 19.23
N ARG A 227 -5.90 -11.81 18.20
CA ARG A 227 -7.06 -10.91 18.02
C ARG A 227 -8.31 -11.73 17.67
N VAL A 228 -9.44 -11.42 18.31
CA VAL A 228 -10.76 -11.77 17.76
C VAL A 228 -11.00 -10.89 16.53
N ALA A 229 -11.19 -11.49 15.35
CA ALA A 229 -11.48 -10.76 14.13
C ALA A 229 -12.95 -10.31 14.09
N ASN A 230 -13.19 -9.05 13.72
CA ASN A 230 -14.54 -8.53 13.53
C ASN A 230 -15.12 -9.07 12.21
N THR A 231 -16.33 -9.63 12.24
CA THR A 231 -16.90 -10.45 11.17
C THR A 231 -17.52 -9.67 10.00
N ASN A 232 -17.54 -8.34 10.06
CA ASN A 232 -18.32 -7.51 9.16
C ASN A 232 -17.47 -6.88 8.03
N LEU A 233 -17.10 -7.70 7.05
CA LEU A 233 -16.64 -7.24 5.73
C LEU A 233 -17.59 -7.76 4.63
N PRO A 234 -18.04 -6.94 3.68
CA PRO A 234 -18.90 -7.40 2.60
C PRO A 234 -18.13 -8.32 1.64
N SER A 235 -18.74 -9.45 1.28
CA SER A 235 -18.14 -10.38 0.32
C SER A 235 -18.02 -9.75 -1.07
N GLY A 236 -16.84 -9.86 -1.69
CA GLY A 236 -16.63 -9.48 -3.10
C GLY A 236 -15.71 -8.28 -3.36
N ALA A 237 -14.95 -7.80 -2.37
CA ALA A 237 -13.89 -6.82 -2.63
C ALA A 237 -12.85 -7.39 -3.62
N THR A 238 -12.66 -6.71 -4.75
CA THR A 238 -11.66 -7.03 -5.79
C THR A 238 -10.47 -6.09 -5.70
N PHE A 239 -9.28 -6.59 -6.01
CA PHE A 239 -8.06 -5.78 -6.09
C PHE A 239 -7.55 -5.72 -7.53
N ASP A 240 -7.07 -4.55 -7.92
CA ASP A 240 -6.36 -4.27 -9.17
C ASP A 240 -5.00 -3.67 -8.79
N GLY A 241 -3.91 -4.28 -9.28
CA GLY A 241 -2.55 -3.81 -9.00
C GLY A 241 -1.50 -4.92 -8.96
N HIS A 242 -0.23 -4.51 -9.02
CA HIS A 242 0.90 -5.42 -8.89
C HIS A 242 1.12 -5.87 -7.44
N VAL A 243 1.63 -7.09 -7.26
CA VAL A 243 2.12 -7.57 -5.96
C VAL A 243 3.46 -6.91 -5.63
N GLN A 244 3.69 -6.69 -4.32
CA GLN A 244 4.96 -6.19 -3.77
C GLN A 244 6.13 -7.13 -4.13
N ALA A 245 7.27 -6.55 -4.49
CA ALA A 245 8.46 -7.31 -4.84
C ALA A 245 9.07 -8.01 -3.61
N MET A 246 9.59 -9.22 -3.81
CA MET A 246 10.22 -10.03 -2.76
C MET A 246 11.63 -10.45 -3.17
N GLY A 247 12.58 -10.35 -2.23
CA GLY A 247 13.95 -10.79 -2.41
C GLY A 247 14.32 -11.92 -1.44
N PHE A 248 14.87 -13.00 -1.97
CA PHE A 248 15.31 -14.19 -1.25
C PHE A 248 16.82 -14.31 -1.38
N ARG A 249 17.56 -14.59 -0.29
CA ARG A 249 19.01 -14.78 -0.32
C ARG A 249 19.41 -16.08 0.37
N PHE A 250 20.16 -16.94 -0.32
CA PHE A 250 20.48 -18.29 0.13
C PHE A 250 21.92 -18.69 -0.25
N HIS A 251 22.40 -19.81 0.29
CA HIS A 251 23.68 -20.40 -0.10
C HIS A 251 23.48 -21.51 -1.14
N THR A 252 24.37 -21.55 -2.14
CA THR A 252 24.41 -22.61 -3.15
C THR A 252 25.81 -22.73 -3.74
N ASP A 253 26.29 -23.96 -3.97
CA ASP A 253 27.59 -24.23 -4.61
C ASP A 253 27.58 -23.92 -6.12
N GLN A 254 26.39 -23.76 -6.72
CA GLN A 254 26.21 -23.47 -8.15
C GLN A 254 25.04 -22.50 -8.35
N LEU A 255 25.24 -21.50 -9.23
CA LEU A 255 24.19 -20.61 -9.72
C LEU A 255 23.12 -21.41 -10.48
N VAL A 256 21.88 -21.44 -9.96
CA VAL A 256 20.80 -22.26 -10.54
C VAL A 256 19.41 -21.70 -10.24
N VAL A 257 18.69 -21.25 -11.29
CA VAL A 257 17.36 -20.64 -11.12
C VAL A 257 16.26 -21.70 -11.32
N PRO A 258 15.41 -21.98 -10.31
CA PRO A 258 14.40 -23.04 -10.38
C PRO A 258 13.18 -22.65 -11.21
N MET A 259 13.15 -23.12 -12.46
CA MET A 259 12.15 -22.72 -13.46
C MET A 259 11.50 -23.94 -14.15
N ARG A 260 11.28 -25.04 -13.41
CA ARG A 260 10.69 -26.29 -13.94
C ARG A 260 9.18 -26.37 -13.78
N LEU A 261 8.65 -25.98 -12.62
CA LEU A 261 7.18 -25.96 -12.37
C LEU A 261 6.48 -24.96 -13.31
N SER A 262 7.21 -23.91 -13.71
CA SER A 262 6.98 -23.00 -14.83
C SER A 262 6.40 -23.63 -16.10
N ALA A 263 6.86 -24.82 -16.49
CA ALA A 263 6.51 -25.40 -17.78
C ALA A 263 5.05 -25.86 -17.86
N PHE A 264 4.38 -26.01 -16.72
CA PHE A 264 3.03 -26.56 -16.59
C PHE A 264 1.90 -25.49 -16.72
N ASN A 265 2.24 -24.19 -16.76
CA ASN A 265 1.27 -23.10 -16.94
C ASN A 265 0.94 -22.87 -18.42
N GLU A 266 -0.25 -22.39 -18.79
CA GLU A 266 -0.72 -22.21 -20.18
C GLU A 266 -0.39 -20.82 -20.77
N GLY A 267 0.02 -20.71 -22.04
CA GLY A 267 0.30 -19.43 -22.74
C GLY A 267 1.74 -19.25 -23.26
N LYS A 268 2.21 -18.00 -23.42
CA LYS A 268 3.61 -17.64 -23.81
C LYS A 268 4.57 -17.60 -22.62
N THR A 269 5.84 -17.93 -22.83
CA THR A 269 6.90 -18.06 -21.79
C THR A 269 7.91 -16.91 -21.85
N ASP A 270 7.42 -15.68 -21.88
CA ASP A 270 8.23 -14.47 -22.08
C ASP A 270 8.90 -14.04 -20.75
N ASN A 271 10.24 -14.04 -20.73
CA ASN A 271 11.07 -13.83 -19.53
C ASN A 271 12.10 -12.73 -19.74
N ILE A 272 12.27 -11.86 -18.75
CA ILE A 272 13.42 -10.94 -18.63
C ILE A 272 14.19 -11.26 -17.35
N VAL A 273 15.40 -11.79 -17.52
CA VAL A 273 16.32 -12.16 -16.44
C VAL A 273 17.49 -11.19 -16.38
N TYR A 274 17.59 -10.45 -15.27
CA TYR A 274 18.68 -9.54 -14.94
C TYR A 274 19.70 -10.28 -14.05
N LEU A 275 20.83 -10.69 -14.62
CA LEU A 275 21.83 -11.54 -13.94
C LEU A 275 23.10 -10.77 -13.59
N LEU A 276 23.38 -10.56 -12.30
CA LEU A 276 24.59 -9.90 -11.79
C LEU A 276 25.60 -10.92 -11.26
N THR A 277 26.66 -11.16 -12.01
CA THR A 277 27.67 -12.20 -11.74
C THR A 277 29.10 -11.68 -11.80
N ASP A 278 30.04 -12.47 -11.30
CA ASP A 278 31.51 -12.31 -11.38
C ASP A 278 32.11 -12.22 -12.80
N GLY A 279 31.29 -12.33 -13.83
CA GLY A 279 31.67 -12.21 -15.23
C GLY A 279 30.46 -12.25 -16.17
N PRO A 280 30.66 -12.05 -17.49
CA PRO A 280 29.59 -12.13 -18.49
C PRO A 280 29.16 -13.59 -18.69
N ARG A 281 27.88 -13.87 -18.45
CA ARG A 281 27.29 -15.21 -18.53
C ARG A 281 26.17 -15.27 -19.56
N ARG A 282 25.70 -16.48 -19.87
CA ARG A 282 24.40 -16.76 -20.48
C ARG A 282 23.75 -17.97 -19.83
N ILE A 283 22.46 -18.15 -20.05
CA ILE A 283 21.75 -19.39 -19.70
C ILE A 283 22.16 -20.50 -20.70
N ARG A 284 22.30 -21.73 -20.22
CA ARG A 284 22.53 -22.93 -21.05
C ARG A 284 21.23 -23.34 -21.73
N ASN A 285 21.34 -23.94 -22.91
CA ASN A 285 20.21 -24.45 -23.72
C ASN A 285 19.10 -23.44 -24.10
N ILE A 286 19.26 -22.17 -23.70
CA ILE A 286 18.56 -20.99 -24.23
C ILE A 286 19.40 -20.35 -25.36
N PRO A 287 18.79 -19.79 -26.42
CA PRO A 287 19.51 -19.20 -27.56
C PRO A 287 20.37 -17.97 -27.21
N GLU A 288 21.48 -17.74 -27.94
CA GLU A 288 22.45 -16.67 -27.66
C GLU A 288 22.02 -15.29 -28.19
N GLU A 289 20.98 -15.24 -29.02
CA GLU A 289 20.26 -14.03 -29.42
C GLU A 289 19.49 -13.38 -28.26
N PHE A 290 19.00 -14.16 -27.30
CA PHE A 290 18.26 -13.64 -26.13
C PHE A 290 19.18 -12.90 -25.14
N VAL A 291 20.50 -13.04 -25.25
CA VAL A 291 21.42 -12.13 -24.54
C VAL A 291 21.44 -10.79 -25.28
N VAL A 292 20.63 -9.85 -24.78
CA VAL A 292 20.34 -8.56 -25.41
C VAL A 292 21.20 -7.41 -24.86
N ARG A 293 21.81 -7.57 -23.68
CA ARG A 293 22.65 -6.53 -23.06
C ARG A 293 23.67 -7.12 -22.08
N GLN A 294 24.88 -6.55 -22.02
CA GLN A 294 25.86 -6.83 -20.95
C GLN A 294 26.60 -5.56 -20.52
N LEU A 295 26.59 -5.24 -19.23
CA LEU A 295 27.29 -4.09 -18.66
C LEU A 295 28.30 -4.53 -17.60
N ALA A 296 29.56 -4.11 -17.76
CA ALA A 296 30.55 -4.18 -16.69
C ALA A 296 30.12 -3.28 -15.51
N GLY A 297 30.34 -3.73 -14.28
CA GLY A 297 29.88 -3.03 -13.09
C GLY A 297 30.55 -1.68 -12.86
N THR A 298 31.72 -1.43 -13.45
CA THR A 298 32.32 -0.09 -13.55
C THR A 298 31.45 0.92 -14.30
N GLN A 299 30.59 0.48 -15.23
CA GLN A 299 29.58 1.33 -15.88
C GLN A 299 28.30 1.43 -15.06
N LEU A 300 27.87 0.34 -14.39
CA LEU A 300 26.72 0.37 -13.47
C LEU A 300 26.93 1.37 -12.34
N ILE A 301 28.12 1.40 -11.73
CA ILE A 301 28.49 2.37 -10.69
C ILE A 301 28.29 3.80 -11.21
N LYS A 302 28.75 4.12 -12.42
CA LYS A 302 28.53 5.45 -13.01
C LYS A 302 27.06 5.73 -13.21
N ASN A 303 26.33 4.80 -13.80
CA ASN A 303 24.89 4.93 -14.06
C ASN A 303 24.08 5.24 -12.79
N VAL A 304 24.51 4.76 -11.62
CA VAL A 304 23.82 4.95 -10.33
C VAL A 304 24.51 5.93 -9.37
N THR A 305 25.57 6.64 -9.79
CA THR A 305 26.27 7.63 -8.93
C THR A 305 26.69 8.92 -9.65
N GLU A 306 26.87 8.92 -10.97
CA GLU A 306 27.05 10.13 -11.76
C GLU A 306 25.68 10.74 -12.14
N PRO A 307 25.58 12.06 -12.36
CA PRO A 307 24.30 12.69 -12.71
C PRO A 307 23.73 12.18 -14.05
N LEU A 308 22.42 11.93 -14.09
CA LEU A 308 21.68 11.38 -15.23
C LEU A 308 22.01 12.09 -16.56
N PRO A 309 22.02 11.42 -17.72
CA PRO A 309 22.37 12.06 -18.99
C PRO A 309 21.48 13.27 -19.30
N LEU A 310 22.06 14.36 -19.80
CA LEU A 310 21.35 15.56 -20.26
C LEU A 310 21.30 15.57 -21.79
N ARG A 311 20.11 15.62 -22.37
CA ARG A 311 19.88 15.84 -23.81
C ARG A 311 19.43 17.28 -24.06
N VAL A 312 20.18 18.02 -24.88
CA VAL A 312 19.84 19.38 -25.29
C VAL A 312 19.33 19.40 -26.73
N ILE A 313 18.08 19.80 -26.92
CA ILE A 313 17.41 19.91 -28.23
C ILE A 313 17.43 21.37 -28.69
N ASN A 314 17.77 21.59 -29.96
CA ASN A 314 17.84 22.90 -30.63
C ASN A 314 18.82 23.93 -30.03
N GLY A 315 19.87 23.46 -29.37
CA GLY A 315 21.02 24.27 -28.95
C GLY A 315 22.11 23.41 -28.32
N LYS A 316 22.99 24.04 -27.54
CA LYS A 316 24.09 23.40 -26.80
C LYS A 316 23.94 23.65 -25.29
N PHE A 317 24.86 23.10 -24.50
CA PHE A 317 24.88 23.29 -23.05
C PHE A 317 25.05 24.76 -22.65
N GLU A 318 25.86 25.50 -23.41
CA GLU A 318 26.18 26.90 -23.16
C GLU A 318 24.97 27.83 -23.39
N ASP A 319 23.96 27.36 -24.13
CA ASP A 319 22.72 28.10 -24.41
C ASP A 319 21.67 27.95 -23.28
N ILE A 320 21.93 27.11 -22.27
CA ILE A 320 21.00 26.87 -21.15
C ILE A 320 21.06 28.03 -20.15
N PRO A 321 19.92 28.71 -19.84
CA PRO A 321 19.90 29.83 -18.89
C PRO A 321 20.42 29.45 -17.50
N GLN A 322 21.20 30.33 -16.87
CA GLN A 322 21.85 30.06 -15.58
C GLN A 322 20.88 29.67 -14.45
N HIS A 323 19.65 30.19 -14.46
CA HIS A 323 18.61 29.80 -13.49
C HIS A 323 18.10 28.37 -13.68
N ARG A 324 18.17 27.83 -14.91
CA ARG A 324 17.78 26.45 -15.25
C ARG A 324 18.84 25.45 -14.79
N LEU A 325 20.13 25.83 -14.79
CA LEU A 325 21.23 24.98 -14.29
C LEU A 325 21.04 24.55 -12.83
N ALA A 326 20.39 25.39 -12.00
CA ALA A 326 20.10 25.06 -10.60
C ALA A 326 19.05 23.95 -10.45
N SER A 327 17.98 23.97 -11.27
CA SER A 327 16.96 22.91 -11.28
C SER A 327 17.50 21.64 -11.95
N LEU A 328 18.30 21.76 -13.01
CA LEU A 328 19.00 20.63 -13.64
C LEU A 328 19.98 19.90 -12.71
N LYS A 329 20.47 20.53 -11.63
CA LYS A 329 21.25 19.80 -10.61
C LYS A 329 20.39 18.79 -9.83
N VAL A 330 19.11 19.10 -9.61
CA VAL A 330 18.16 18.23 -8.90
C VAL A 330 17.52 17.23 -9.86
N GLU A 331 17.15 17.66 -11.07
CA GLU A 331 16.55 16.77 -12.08
C GLU A 331 17.53 15.72 -12.63
N ARG A 332 18.84 15.98 -12.57
CA ARG A 332 19.89 14.99 -12.92
C ARG A 332 20.34 14.13 -11.74
N ASP A 333 19.69 14.18 -10.58
CA ASP A 333 19.96 13.26 -9.47
C ASP A 333 19.59 11.83 -9.89
N PRO A 334 20.51 10.83 -9.85
CA PRO A 334 20.17 9.45 -10.18
C PRO A 334 19.29 8.77 -9.11
N GLU A 335 19.26 9.27 -7.88
CA GLU A 335 18.61 8.57 -6.76
C GLU A 335 17.13 8.23 -7.00
N PRO A 336 16.27 9.17 -7.49
CA PRO A 336 14.86 8.87 -7.76
C PRO A 336 14.66 7.93 -8.96
N ALA A 337 15.67 7.72 -9.80
CA ALA A 337 15.58 6.92 -11.00
C ALA A 337 16.15 5.49 -10.82
N ASN A 338 17.24 5.33 -10.07
CA ASN A 338 17.93 4.03 -9.93
C ASN A 338 18.55 3.75 -8.54
N GLY A 339 18.29 4.61 -7.54
CA GLY A 339 18.77 4.45 -6.16
C GLY A 339 18.36 3.13 -5.48
N ASN A 340 17.16 2.61 -5.75
CA ASN A 340 16.73 1.31 -5.20
C ASN A 340 17.58 0.14 -5.74
N ALA A 341 17.96 0.17 -7.02
CA ALA A 341 18.84 -0.84 -7.62
C ALA A 341 20.28 -0.73 -7.09
N LYS A 342 20.81 0.49 -6.93
CA LYS A 342 22.10 0.75 -6.26
C LYS A 342 22.18 0.11 -4.88
N SER A 343 21.16 0.32 -4.05
CA SER A 343 21.06 -0.24 -2.70
C SER A 343 20.93 -1.77 -2.71
N MET A 344 20.17 -2.34 -3.65
CA MET A 344 20.04 -3.79 -3.83
C MET A 344 21.38 -4.44 -4.20
N PHE A 345 22.07 -3.93 -5.23
CA PHE A 345 23.38 -4.46 -5.66
C PHE A 345 24.43 -4.38 -4.53
N ALA A 346 24.44 -3.28 -3.79
CA ALA A 346 25.33 -3.09 -2.66
C ALA A 346 25.04 -4.08 -1.52
N SER A 347 23.77 -4.25 -1.13
CA SER A 347 23.35 -5.21 -0.10
C SER A 347 23.76 -6.65 -0.45
N ASP A 348 23.62 -7.07 -1.71
CA ASP A 348 24.02 -8.42 -2.11
C ASP A 348 25.54 -8.64 -2.09
N LEU A 349 26.33 -7.62 -2.42
CA LEU A 349 27.78 -7.64 -2.24
C LEU A 349 28.20 -7.62 -0.75
N MET A 350 27.45 -6.92 0.12
CA MET A 350 27.69 -6.95 1.57
C MET A 350 27.43 -8.32 2.18
N ALA A 351 26.42 -9.05 1.72
CA ALA A 351 26.10 -10.38 2.23
C ALA A 351 27.22 -11.38 1.93
N VAL A 352 27.83 -11.29 0.74
CA VAL A 352 29.07 -12.00 0.40
C VAL A 352 30.22 -11.57 1.31
N ALA A 353 30.47 -10.26 1.41
CA ALA A 353 31.60 -9.72 2.16
C ALA A 353 31.56 -9.99 3.69
N SER A 354 30.36 -10.16 4.25
CA SER A 354 30.13 -10.47 5.67
C SER A 354 29.91 -11.96 5.95
N GLY A 355 29.58 -12.76 4.93
CA GLY A 355 29.11 -14.14 5.09
C GLY A 355 27.74 -14.26 5.76
N GLN A 356 26.92 -13.20 5.77
CA GLN A 356 25.61 -13.17 6.44
C GLN A 356 24.46 -13.00 5.43
N LEU A 357 23.52 -13.95 5.41
CA LEU A 357 22.35 -13.93 4.53
C LEU A 357 21.34 -12.82 4.87
N SER A 358 21.32 -12.33 6.10
CA SER A 358 20.58 -11.12 6.49
C SER A 358 21.53 -10.12 7.12
N LEU A 359 21.43 -8.86 6.69
CA LEU A 359 22.30 -7.79 7.15
C LEU A 359 21.71 -7.08 8.37
N ALA A 360 22.55 -6.57 9.27
CA ALA A 360 22.09 -5.86 10.46
C ALA A 360 21.15 -4.68 10.15
N GLN A 361 21.36 -3.99 9.02
CA GLN A 361 20.52 -2.90 8.53
C GLN A 361 19.17 -3.37 7.97
N GLU A 362 19.13 -4.57 7.36
CA GLU A 362 17.89 -5.20 6.87
C GLU A 362 17.04 -5.69 8.04
N GLU A 363 17.66 -6.15 9.13
CA GLU A 363 16.95 -6.47 10.40
C GLU A 363 16.54 -5.21 11.18
N GLU A 364 17.33 -4.13 11.17
CA GLU A 364 16.93 -2.86 11.79
C GLU A 364 15.69 -2.27 11.09
N GLU A 365 15.63 -2.29 9.75
CA GLU A 365 14.44 -1.84 8.99
C GLU A 365 13.20 -2.68 9.33
N LYS A 366 13.32 -4.02 9.36
CA LYS A 366 12.26 -4.93 9.80
C LYS A 366 11.76 -4.59 11.21
N GLU A 367 12.67 -4.25 12.12
CA GLU A 367 12.33 -3.92 13.50
C GLU A 367 11.63 -2.56 13.63
N LEU A 368 12.07 -1.53 12.89
CA LEU A 368 11.38 -0.23 12.87
C LEU A 368 9.98 -0.35 12.24
N LEU A 369 9.79 -1.25 11.27
CA LEU A 369 8.47 -1.59 10.73
C LEU A 369 7.60 -2.31 11.77
N ARG A 370 8.15 -3.27 12.51
CA ARG A 370 7.43 -4.03 13.56
C ARG A 370 6.96 -3.13 14.71
N ILE A 371 7.80 -2.18 15.15
CA ILE A 371 7.46 -1.16 16.16
C ILE A 371 6.29 -0.28 15.67
N SER A 372 6.39 0.22 14.43
CA SER A 372 5.32 1.01 13.82
C SER A 372 4.00 0.22 13.75
N GLU A 373 4.06 -1.05 13.36
CA GLU A 373 2.89 -1.93 13.31
C GLU A 373 2.27 -2.19 14.69
N GLN A 374 3.07 -2.44 15.73
CA GLN A 374 2.59 -2.62 17.11
C GLN A 374 1.83 -1.38 17.61
N LEU A 375 2.28 -0.19 17.20
CA LEU A 375 1.63 1.09 17.46
C LEU A 375 0.46 1.42 16.49
N GLY A 376 0.11 0.49 15.60
CA GLY A 376 -1.02 0.60 14.66
C GLY A 376 -0.76 1.47 13.43
N LEU A 377 0.48 1.94 13.23
CA LEU A 377 0.92 2.72 12.09
C LEU A 377 1.23 1.80 10.91
N ARG A 378 0.69 2.10 9.72
CA ARG A 378 1.05 1.47 8.44
C ARG A 378 0.76 2.43 7.30
N GLY A 379 1.58 2.40 6.24
CA GLY A 379 1.38 3.19 5.02
C GLY A 379 2.60 4.05 4.65
N PRO A 380 2.59 4.70 3.47
CA PRO A 380 3.77 5.37 2.91
C PRO A 380 4.37 6.43 3.85
N ASP A 381 3.55 7.14 4.63
CA ASP A 381 4.00 8.15 5.58
C ASP A 381 4.95 7.60 6.66
N VAL A 382 4.71 6.37 7.16
CA VAL A 382 5.55 5.76 8.19
C VAL A 382 6.67 4.89 7.60
N ASP A 383 6.42 4.25 6.46
CA ASP A 383 7.45 3.54 5.70
C ASP A 383 8.58 4.51 5.27
N GLN A 384 8.23 5.73 4.84
CA GLN A 384 9.21 6.79 4.52
C GLN A 384 9.99 7.25 5.76
N LEU A 385 9.32 7.45 6.90
CA LEU A 385 9.99 7.84 8.16
C LEU A 385 10.96 6.76 8.66
N ASN A 386 10.63 5.48 8.48
CA ASN A 386 11.54 4.37 8.75
C ASN A 386 12.75 4.38 7.80
N ALA A 387 12.52 4.59 6.49
CA ALA A 387 13.58 4.63 5.48
C ALA A 387 14.54 5.82 5.66
N ASP A 388 14.03 7.01 6.00
CA ASP A 388 14.84 8.20 6.27
C ASP A 388 15.67 8.05 7.55
N ALA A 389 15.12 7.40 8.59
CA ALA A 389 15.82 7.17 9.85
C ALA A 389 17.06 6.26 9.70
N LEU A 390 17.07 5.38 8.69
CA LEU A 390 18.18 4.47 8.39
C LEU A 390 19.05 4.94 7.21
N LYS A 391 18.78 6.12 6.65
CA LYS A 391 19.42 6.57 5.41
C LYS A 391 20.94 6.79 5.55
N GLU A 392 21.41 7.47 6.60
CA GLU A 392 22.84 7.77 6.74
C GLU A 392 23.70 6.51 6.95
N SER A 393 23.23 5.56 7.77
CA SER A 393 23.93 4.29 7.99
C SER A 393 23.94 3.43 6.73
N ARG A 394 22.80 3.34 6.03
CA ARG A 394 22.69 2.65 4.74
C ARG A 394 23.58 3.27 3.67
N ASP A 395 23.49 4.58 3.43
CA ASP A 395 24.21 5.27 2.35
C ASP A 395 25.73 5.14 2.51
N LYS A 396 26.25 5.21 3.76
CA LYS A 396 27.66 4.95 4.06
C LYS A 396 28.07 3.53 3.66
N THR A 397 27.29 2.52 4.09
CA THR A 397 27.65 1.11 3.88
C THR A 397 27.45 0.68 2.42
N VAL A 398 26.47 1.26 1.73
CA VAL A 398 26.29 1.14 0.27
C VAL A 398 27.54 1.64 -0.47
N ALA A 399 28.11 2.78 -0.07
CA ALA A 399 29.33 3.31 -0.69
C ALA A 399 30.55 2.40 -0.50
N GLU A 400 30.69 1.75 0.66
CA GLU A 400 31.75 0.76 0.93
C GLU A 400 31.57 -0.52 0.08
N ALA A 401 30.33 -0.95 -0.17
CA ALA A 401 30.01 -2.15 -0.93
C ALA A 401 30.10 -1.96 -2.47
N LEU A 402 29.74 -0.79 -2.98
CA LEU A 402 29.78 -0.47 -4.42
C LEU A 402 31.19 -0.59 -5.03
N GLU A 403 32.25 -0.53 -4.23
CA GLU A 403 33.62 -0.75 -4.72
C GLU A 403 33.81 -2.18 -5.26
N GLN A 404 33.13 -3.18 -4.68
CA GLN A 404 33.14 -4.57 -5.17
C GLN A 404 32.30 -4.76 -6.43
N LEU A 405 31.33 -3.87 -6.72
CA LEU A 405 30.52 -3.93 -7.94
C LEU A 405 31.39 -3.78 -9.19
N LYS A 406 32.60 -3.20 -9.09
CA LYS A 406 33.57 -3.05 -10.19
C LYS A 406 34.00 -4.37 -10.82
N GLU A 407 33.98 -5.46 -10.05
CA GLU A 407 34.37 -6.81 -10.47
C GLU A 407 33.23 -7.55 -11.19
N MET A 408 31.99 -7.07 -11.06
CA MET A 408 30.79 -7.75 -11.54
C MET A 408 30.45 -7.37 -12.99
N THR A 409 29.59 -8.16 -13.61
CA THR A 409 28.93 -7.89 -14.89
C THR A 409 27.44 -8.18 -14.76
N LEU A 410 26.59 -7.24 -15.18
CA LEU A 410 25.15 -7.43 -15.31
C LEU A 410 24.82 -7.85 -16.74
N THR A 411 24.17 -9.00 -16.90
CA THR A 411 23.63 -9.50 -18.16
C THR A 411 22.12 -9.34 -18.17
N VAL A 412 21.54 -8.91 -19.29
CA VAL A 412 20.10 -8.99 -19.54
C VAL A 412 19.86 -10.12 -20.53
N VAL A 413 19.03 -11.08 -20.14
CA VAL A 413 18.48 -12.10 -21.03
C VAL A 413 16.98 -11.85 -21.20
N ASP A 414 16.53 -11.64 -22.43
CA ASP A 414 15.14 -11.33 -22.78
C ASP A 414 14.67 -12.25 -23.93
N GLY A 415 13.52 -12.89 -23.75
CA GLY A 415 12.86 -13.66 -24.81
C GLY A 415 11.90 -14.74 -24.33
N SER A 416 11.21 -15.37 -25.30
CA SER A 416 10.29 -16.50 -25.09
C SER A 416 11.08 -17.80 -24.85
N PHE A 417 11.27 -18.20 -23.59
CA PHE A 417 12.11 -19.35 -23.25
C PHE A 417 11.43 -20.67 -23.67
N PRO A 418 12.12 -21.61 -24.36
CA PRO A 418 11.51 -22.86 -24.83
C PRO A 418 10.93 -23.72 -23.70
N ARG A 419 9.64 -24.06 -23.80
CA ARG A 419 8.90 -24.83 -22.78
C ARG A 419 9.48 -26.21 -22.50
N ASP A 420 10.03 -26.86 -23.52
CA ASP A 420 10.68 -28.16 -23.43
C ASP A 420 12.00 -28.08 -22.64
N VAL A 421 12.76 -27.00 -22.77
CA VAL A 421 13.97 -26.74 -21.94
C VAL A 421 13.55 -26.51 -20.49
N LEU A 422 12.56 -25.63 -20.25
CA LEU A 422 12.02 -25.37 -18.90
C LEU A 422 11.49 -26.65 -18.22
N ALA A 423 10.79 -27.53 -18.95
CA ALA A 423 10.28 -28.78 -18.39
C ALA A 423 11.40 -29.76 -17.97
N GLN A 424 12.52 -29.76 -18.70
CA GLN A 424 13.60 -30.72 -18.49
C GLN A 424 14.47 -30.36 -17.28
N GLU A 425 14.95 -29.11 -17.17
CA GLU A 425 15.99 -28.71 -16.22
C GLU A 425 15.79 -27.32 -15.62
N ASN A 426 16.46 -27.04 -14.49
CA ASN A 426 16.57 -25.68 -13.96
C ASN A 426 17.48 -24.84 -14.89
N LEU A 427 17.34 -23.51 -14.86
CA LEU A 427 18.24 -22.65 -15.63
C LEU A 427 19.64 -22.71 -15.02
N THR A 428 20.59 -23.25 -15.79
CA THR A 428 22.01 -23.31 -15.46
C THR A 428 22.82 -22.41 -16.40
N PHE A 429 24.03 -22.01 -16.02
CA PHE A 429 24.72 -20.89 -16.66
C PHE A 429 26.10 -21.25 -17.22
N ALA A 430 26.51 -20.55 -18.27
CA ALA A 430 27.79 -20.67 -18.96
C ALA A 430 28.43 -19.28 -19.16
N GLU A 431 29.73 -19.24 -19.45
CA GLU A 431 30.41 -18.00 -19.86
C GLU A 431 30.05 -17.64 -21.29
N TYR A 432 29.74 -16.37 -21.52
CA TYR A 432 29.44 -15.83 -22.84
C TYR A 432 29.61 -14.31 -22.80
N ALA A 433 30.56 -13.79 -23.59
CA ALA A 433 30.74 -12.36 -23.79
C ALA A 433 30.00 -11.92 -25.06
N MET A 434 29.04 -11.01 -24.90
CA MET A 434 28.21 -10.50 -25.98
C MET A 434 29.04 -9.64 -26.96
N PRO A 435 28.94 -9.84 -28.29
CA PRO A 435 29.60 -8.99 -29.27
C PRO A 435 29.28 -7.50 -29.10
N ALA A 436 30.33 -6.66 -29.14
CA ALA A 436 30.23 -5.24 -28.79
C ALA A 436 29.41 -4.40 -29.80
N ASP A 437 29.27 -4.87 -31.03
CA ASP A 437 28.39 -4.31 -32.07
C ASP A 437 26.91 -4.55 -31.77
N ARG A 438 26.56 -5.70 -31.18
CA ARG A 438 25.20 -5.99 -30.68
C ARG A 438 24.89 -5.26 -29.36
N ASN A 439 25.88 -5.00 -28.52
CA ASN A 439 25.69 -4.58 -27.12
C ASN A 439 25.59 -3.05 -26.93
N SER A 440 24.49 -2.43 -27.36
CA SER A 440 24.26 -0.98 -27.20
C SER A 440 22.78 -0.60 -27.04
N PRO A 441 22.44 0.58 -26.47
CA PRO A 441 21.05 1.04 -26.33
C PRO A 441 20.29 1.12 -27.67
N ALA A 442 21.01 1.37 -28.77
CA ALA A 442 20.43 1.41 -30.11
C ALA A 442 19.98 0.03 -30.64
N MET A 443 20.42 -1.06 -29.99
CA MET A 443 19.99 -2.43 -30.24
C MET A 443 18.97 -2.89 -29.19
N TYR A 444 19.23 -2.58 -27.91
CA TYR A 444 18.33 -2.86 -26.79
C TYR A 444 18.54 -1.86 -25.65
N ASP A 445 17.46 -1.17 -25.27
CA ASP A 445 17.33 -0.26 -24.12
C ASP A 445 16.45 -0.92 -23.06
N ALA A 446 16.95 -1.03 -21.82
CA ALA A 446 16.28 -1.75 -20.75
C ALA A 446 14.99 -1.09 -20.23
N ILE A 447 14.80 0.22 -20.43
CA ILE A 447 13.56 0.93 -20.04
C ILE A 447 12.49 0.70 -21.12
N GLN A 448 12.87 0.68 -22.40
CA GLN A 448 11.95 0.47 -23.53
C GLN A 448 11.70 -1.01 -23.88
N ARG A 449 12.55 -1.94 -23.42
CA ARG A 449 12.51 -3.38 -23.77
C ARG A 449 12.57 -3.59 -25.29
N GLY A 450 13.51 -2.89 -25.91
CA GLY A 450 13.67 -2.81 -27.36
C GLY A 450 14.65 -1.72 -27.76
N PRO A 451 14.95 -1.52 -29.06
CA PRO A 451 15.94 -0.55 -29.50
C PRO A 451 15.51 0.89 -29.19
N ALA A 452 16.41 1.68 -28.59
CA ALA A 452 16.15 3.07 -28.22
C ALA A 452 15.68 3.92 -29.43
N PRO A 453 14.61 4.73 -29.29
CA PRO A 453 14.16 5.60 -30.37
C PRO A 453 15.21 6.67 -30.68
N LYS A 454 15.45 6.94 -31.97
CA LYS A 454 16.39 7.98 -32.41
C LYS A 454 15.87 9.37 -32.00
N ARG A 455 16.56 9.98 -31.03
CA ARG A 455 16.26 11.33 -30.51
C ARG A 455 17.25 12.35 -31.06
N GLU A 456 16.75 13.52 -31.45
CA GLU A 456 17.56 14.66 -31.87
C GLU A 456 18.28 15.33 -30.68
N GLY A 457 19.15 16.29 -30.97
CA GLY A 457 19.90 17.04 -29.96
C GLY A 457 21.20 16.39 -29.49
N VAL A 458 21.94 17.13 -28.67
CA VAL A 458 23.26 16.72 -28.12
C VAL A 458 23.07 16.01 -26.79
N LEU A 459 23.63 14.81 -26.65
CA LEU A 459 23.67 14.08 -25.37
C LEU A 459 24.97 14.40 -24.60
N ILE A 460 24.83 14.62 -23.30
CA ILE A 460 25.90 15.01 -22.38
C ILE A 460 25.81 14.10 -21.15
N SER A 461 26.94 13.54 -20.70
CA SER A 461 27.00 12.62 -19.56
C SER A 461 27.99 13.13 -18.50
N GLY A 462 27.81 12.71 -17.24
CA GLY A 462 28.70 13.05 -16.14
C GLY A 462 28.55 14.49 -15.60
N ILE A 463 29.61 14.97 -14.94
CA ILE A 463 29.63 16.23 -14.17
C ILE A 463 30.06 17.40 -15.05
N PHE A 464 29.41 18.56 -14.90
CA PHE A 464 29.64 19.73 -15.76
C PHE A 464 30.93 20.51 -15.39
N PRO A 465 31.65 21.08 -16.38
CA PRO A 465 32.66 22.10 -16.12
C PRO A 465 32.04 23.29 -15.35
N GLY A 466 32.64 23.66 -14.22
CA GLY A 466 32.17 24.76 -13.38
C GLY A 466 31.14 24.41 -12.30
N SER A 467 30.61 23.18 -12.22
CA SER A 467 29.69 22.77 -11.15
C SER A 467 30.38 22.34 -9.85
N SER A 468 31.63 22.77 -9.61
CA SER A 468 32.44 22.39 -8.45
C SER A 468 31.93 23.06 -7.17
N SER A 469 31.13 22.32 -6.39
CA SER A 469 31.04 22.56 -4.95
C SER A 469 32.39 22.15 -4.30
N PRO A 470 32.86 22.82 -3.24
CA PRO A 470 34.08 22.41 -2.57
C PRO A 470 33.93 21.01 -1.96
N PRO A 471 35.03 20.27 -1.73
CA PRO A 471 34.96 19.00 -1.00
C PRO A 471 34.32 19.22 0.37
N GLY A 472 33.50 18.27 0.81
CA GLY A 472 32.75 18.35 2.06
C GLY A 472 33.66 18.71 3.23
N ARG A 473 33.55 19.95 3.72
CA ARG A 473 34.44 20.47 4.75
C ARG A 473 34.06 19.85 6.09
N LEU A 474 34.76 18.79 6.47
CA LEU A 474 34.61 18.12 7.75
C LEU A 474 34.61 19.17 8.88
N VAL A 475 33.45 19.39 9.52
CA VAL A 475 33.32 20.38 10.59
C VAL A 475 33.84 19.78 11.89
N LEU A 476 35.16 19.66 11.97
CA LEU A 476 35.87 19.57 13.24
C LEU A 476 35.53 20.84 14.04
N MET A 477 34.62 20.72 15.00
CA MET A 477 34.39 21.78 15.97
C MET A 477 35.70 22.06 16.71
N PRO A 478 36.10 23.33 16.88
CA PRO A 478 37.33 23.68 17.58
C PRO A 478 37.15 23.37 19.06
N ALA A 479 37.81 22.30 19.54
CA ALA A 479 37.94 22.04 20.96
C ALA A 479 38.59 23.25 21.66
N SER A 480 37.91 23.83 22.65
CA SER A 480 38.34 25.04 23.32
C SER A 480 39.58 24.79 24.19
N LEU A 481 40.76 25.14 23.66
CA LEU A 481 42.05 25.00 24.34
C LEU A 481 42.20 26.01 25.49
N ALA A 482 41.77 25.60 26.69
CA ALA A 482 42.19 26.23 27.93
C ALA A 482 43.62 25.76 28.30
N SER A 483 44.60 26.59 27.92
CA SER A 483 45.98 26.68 28.44
C SER A 483 46.47 25.60 29.43
N GLY A 484 47.41 24.74 28.99
CA GLY A 484 48.13 23.79 29.85
C GLY A 484 49.36 23.22 29.16
N GLY A 485 50.41 24.05 28.99
CA GLY A 485 51.56 23.69 28.16
C GLY A 485 52.76 23.10 28.91
N THR A 486 53.45 22.15 28.28
CA THR A 486 54.92 22.10 28.22
C THR A 486 55.33 21.21 27.05
N ALA A 487 56.49 21.48 26.45
CA ALA A 487 56.96 20.79 25.24
C ALA A 487 57.97 19.70 25.57
N LEU A 488 58.14 18.74 24.65
CA LEU A 488 59.47 18.29 24.25
C LEU A 488 59.47 17.71 22.83
N LEU A 489 60.54 18.00 22.11
CA LEU A 489 60.85 17.45 20.79
C LEU A 489 61.61 16.14 20.93
N VAL A 490 61.43 15.20 20.00
CA VAL A 490 62.52 14.52 19.29
C VAL A 490 61.95 13.87 18.03
N SER A 491 62.66 14.01 16.91
CA SER A 491 62.26 13.46 15.61
C SER A 491 63.23 12.39 15.13
N GLY A 492 62.67 11.31 14.58
CA GLY A 492 63.33 10.42 13.61
C GLY A 492 64.47 9.51 14.10
N ALA A 493 64.17 8.24 14.40
CA ALA A 493 64.96 7.07 13.97
C ALA A 493 64.34 5.73 14.45
N LEU A 494 63.58 5.02 13.59
CA LEU A 494 63.43 3.55 13.73
C LEU A 494 63.07 2.78 12.45
N SER A 495 63.36 3.35 11.27
CA SER A 495 63.17 2.69 9.97
C SER A 495 64.24 1.62 9.66
N PHE A 496 64.57 0.73 10.60
CA PHE A 496 65.55 -0.34 10.38
C PHE A 496 65.34 -1.68 11.13
N TRP A 497 64.33 -1.83 11.98
CA TRP A 497 64.19 -3.06 12.81
C TRP A 497 62.81 -3.74 12.74
N LEU A 498 62.44 -4.27 11.57
CA LEU A 498 61.39 -5.30 11.44
C LEU A 498 61.42 -6.04 10.08
N ARG A 499 62.60 -6.55 9.68
CA ARG A 499 62.74 -7.30 8.42
C ARG A 499 63.61 -8.57 8.49
N ARG A 500 63.55 -9.33 9.60
CA ARG A 500 64.18 -10.67 9.71
C ARG A 500 63.61 -11.53 10.85
N ARG A 501 62.57 -12.32 10.55
CA ARG A 501 62.48 -13.79 10.82
C ARG A 501 61.14 -14.35 10.34
N ARG A 502 61.18 -15.17 9.29
CA ARG A 502 60.19 -16.24 9.05
C ARG A 502 60.58 -17.45 9.91
N LEU A 503 59.71 -18.47 9.96
CA LEU A 503 59.82 -19.73 10.75
C LEU A 503 59.55 -19.59 12.26
N ALA A 504 58.27 -19.52 12.63
CA ALA A 504 57.72 -19.98 13.92
C ALA A 504 56.17 -19.88 13.95
N ILE A 505 55.45 -20.49 12.98
CA ILE A 505 53.99 -20.63 13.04
C ILE A 505 53.62 -22.10 12.83
N ALA A 506 53.84 -22.88 13.89
CA ALA A 506 53.33 -24.22 14.11
C ALA A 506 53.28 -24.41 15.64
N MET A 507 52.26 -25.09 16.16
CA MET A 507 51.94 -25.20 17.60
C MET A 507 51.56 -23.87 18.29
N PHE A 508 50.37 -23.34 17.96
CA PHE A 508 49.47 -22.76 18.98
C PHE A 508 48.00 -22.86 18.51
N LEU A 509 47.55 -24.11 18.30
CA LEU A 509 46.23 -24.45 17.74
C LEU A 509 45.36 -25.31 18.67
N LEU A 510 45.55 -25.15 19.99
CA LEU A 510 44.64 -25.61 21.04
C LEU A 510 44.41 -24.43 22.01
N GLY A 511 43.15 -24.17 22.37
CA GLY A 511 42.80 -23.24 23.47
C GLY A 511 41.96 -22.01 23.13
N ALA A 512 41.38 -21.89 21.93
CA ALA A 512 40.47 -20.78 21.59
C ALA A 512 39.44 -21.15 20.50
N LEU A 513 38.58 -22.15 20.78
CA LEU A 513 37.46 -22.48 19.88
C LEU A 513 36.17 -22.79 20.64
N VAL A 514 35.71 -21.85 21.47
CA VAL A 514 34.30 -21.80 21.88
C VAL A 514 33.53 -21.14 20.73
N VAL A 515 33.10 -21.94 19.75
CA VAL A 515 32.13 -21.47 18.77
C VAL A 515 30.80 -21.32 19.51
N VAL A 516 30.44 -20.09 19.86
CA VAL A 516 29.08 -19.75 20.29
C VAL A 516 28.18 -19.85 19.06
N SER A 517 27.81 -21.08 18.72
CA SER A 517 26.83 -21.41 17.69
C SER A 517 25.46 -21.09 18.27
N GLY A 518 25.11 -19.81 18.24
CA GLY A 518 23.88 -19.25 18.78
C GLY A 518 22.64 -19.70 18.01
N THR A 519 22.27 -20.97 18.13
CA THR A 519 20.95 -21.46 17.75
C THR A 519 19.93 -20.79 18.66
N ALA A 520 19.24 -19.78 18.14
CA ALA A 520 18.16 -19.08 18.84
C ALA A 520 16.98 -20.03 19.07
N MET A 521 17.04 -20.78 20.17
CA MET A 521 15.86 -21.43 20.75
C MET A 521 15.01 -20.35 21.41
N ALA A 522 13.69 -20.48 21.37
CA ALA A 522 12.83 -19.66 22.21
C ALA A 522 13.18 -19.94 23.68
N GLU A 523 13.69 -18.93 24.39
CA GLU A 523 13.97 -19.04 25.82
C GLU A 523 12.67 -19.27 26.59
N SER A 524 12.75 -19.93 27.75
CA SER A 524 11.53 -20.22 28.49
C SER A 524 11.01 -18.98 29.21
N ASP A 525 9.69 -18.94 29.40
CA ASP A 525 9.01 -17.94 30.24
C ASP A 525 9.42 -18.02 31.73
N ALA A 526 10.33 -18.94 32.11
CA ALA A 526 11.02 -18.95 33.40
C ALA A 526 12.37 -18.22 33.36
N ASP A 527 13.08 -18.22 32.22
CA ASP A 527 14.40 -17.56 32.09
C ASP A 527 14.26 -16.04 32.10
N LEU A 528 13.30 -15.50 31.31
CA LEU A 528 13.00 -14.06 31.24
C LEU A 528 12.65 -13.45 32.60
N LYS A 529 11.94 -14.19 33.46
CA LYS A 529 11.53 -13.75 34.81
C LYS A 529 12.70 -13.57 35.77
N ASN A 530 13.84 -14.22 35.52
CA ASN A 530 15.03 -14.11 36.36
C ASN A 530 15.96 -12.96 35.95
N LEU A 531 15.71 -12.31 34.80
CA LEU A 531 16.52 -11.19 34.31
C LEU A 531 16.29 -9.91 35.14
N SER A 532 17.34 -9.10 35.28
CA SER A 532 17.23 -7.74 35.83
C SER A 532 16.50 -6.79 34.88
N LEU A 533 16.05 -5.64 35.40
CA LEU A 533 15.39 -4.62 34.59
C LEU A 533 16.30 -4.10 33.45
N ASP A 534 17.60 -3.94 33.71
CA ASP A 534 18.58 -3.54 32.68
C ASP A 534 18.81 -4.65 31.64
N GLN A 535 18.77 -5.92 32.04
CA GLN A 535 18.90 -7.06 31.11
C GLN A 535 17.68 -7.23 30.19
N LEU A 536 16.47 -6.96 30.68
CA LEU A 536 15.26 -6.91 29.83
C LEU A 536 15.31 -5.71 28.88
N VAL A 537 15.77 -4.54 29.35
CA VAL A 537 15.93 -3.34 28.53
C VAL A 537 16.94 -3.53 27.39
N GLY A 538 18.07 -4.20 27.65
CA GLY A 538 19.05 -4.52 26.59
C GLY A 538 18.47 -5.44 25.51
N ARG A 539 17.46 -6.26 25.83
CA ARG A 539 16.78 -7.15 24.87
C ARG A 539 15.82 -6.42 23.93
N LEU A 540 15.46 -5.17 24.21
CA LEU A 540 14.67 -4.30 23.31
C LEU A 540 15.48 -3.79 22.10
N GLU A 541 16.80 -4.03 22.05
CA GLU A 541 17.65 -3.74 20.88
C GLU A 541 17.64 -4.87 19.83
N ASN A 542 17.04 -6.03 20.13
CA ASN A 542 17.19 -7.25 19.32
C ASN A 542 15.84 -7.84 18.89
N HIS A 543 15.64 -7.96 17.58
CA HIS A 543 14.42 -8.45 16.92
C HIS A 543 13.97 -9.86 17.33
N VAL A 544 14.85 -10.69 17.92
CA VAL A 544 14.51 -12.02 18.43
C VAL A 544 13.87 -11.95 19.82
N THR A 545 14.22 -10.93 20.62
CA THR A 545 13.87 -10.87 22.05
C THR A 545 13.03 -9.67 22.46
N SER A 546 12.87 -8.68 21.58
CA SER A 546 12.23 -7.39 21.88
C SER A 546 10.75 -7.53 22.25
N THR A 547 10.01 -8.42 21.58
CA THR A 547 8.58 -8.67 21.84
C THR A 547 8.38 -9.39 23.18
N ASP A 548 9.14 -10.45 23.46
CA ASP A 548 9.05 -11.19 24.74
C ASP A 548 9.51 -10.33 25.93
N ALA A 549 10.57 -9.54 25.75
CA ALA A 549 11.04 -8.60 26.76
C ALA A 549 10.01 -7.48 27.01
N THR A 550 9.33 -6.98 25.96
CA THR A 550 8.21 -6.05 26.09
C THR A 550 7.09 -6.65 26.94
N ALA A 551 6.63 -7.87 26.62
CA ALA A 551 5.56 -8.54 27.35
C ALA A 551 5.90 -8.79 28.82
N GLU A 552 7.15 -9.19 29.14
CA GLU A 552 7.61 -9.35 30.53
C GLU A 552 7.73 -8.00 31.26
N LEU A 553 8.13 -6.91 30.59
CA LEU A 553 8.17 -5.57 31.17
C LEU A 553 6.77 -5.05 31.53
N VAL A 554 5.78 -5.24 30.64
CA VAL A 554 4.36 -4.92 30.92
C VAL A 554 3.87 -5.74 32.11
N ARG A 555 4.11 -7.06 32.11
CA ARG A 555 3.75 -8.00 33.19
C ARG A 555 4.36 -7.61 34.56
N ARG A 556 5.58 -7.07 34.58
CA ARG A 556 6.22 -6.56 35.80
C ARG A 556 5.60 -5.25 36.27
N ALA A 557 5.22 -4.36 35.37
CA ALA A 557 4.50 -3.14 35.71
C ALA A 557 3.15 -3.46 36.39
N ASP A 558 2.43 -4.46 35.89
CA ASP A 558 1.15 -4.90 36.48
C ASP A 558 1.29 -5.58 37.86
N SER A 559 2.47 -6.10 38.22
CA SER A 559 2.69 -6.80 39.49
C SER A 559 2.52 -5.93 40.74
N GLY A 560 2.59 -4.60 40.61
CA GLY A 560 2.34 -3.67 41.70
C GLY A 560 2.97 -2.28 41.50
N LYS A 561 2.40 -1.27 42.17
CA LYS A 561 2.74 0.15 41.98
C LYS A 561 4.24 0.46 42.04
N ALA A 562 4.98 -0.16 42.96
CA ALA A 562 6.41 0.08 43.13
C ALA A 562 7.28 -0.50 42.00
N GLU A 563 6.86 -1.60 41.35
CA GLU A 563 7.53 -2.10 40.15
C GLU A 563 7.08 -1.32 38.91
N ARG A 564 5.80 -0.94 38.80
CA ARG A 564 5.34 -0.01 37.75
C ARG A 564 6.17 1.27 37.71
N GLU A 565 6.42 1.88 38.86
CA GLU A 565 7.19 3.14 38.96
C GLU A 565 8.63 2.98 38.45
N LYS A 566 9.29 1.86 38.78
CA LYS A 566 10.63 1.52 38.26
C LYS A 566 10.63 1.25 36.75
N VAL A 567 9.70 0.40 36.30
CA VAL A 567 9.60 -0.02 34.89
C VAL A 567 9.28 1.19 34.01
N VAL A 568 8.24 1.96 34.35
CA VAL A 568 7.85 3.17 33.60
C VAL A 568 8.95 4.22 33.64
N GLY A 569 9.60 4.45 34.79
CA GLY A 569 10.73 5.38 34.89
C GLY A 569 11.90 5.00 33.99
N LYS A 570 12.25 3.70 33.93
CA LYS A 570 13.31 3.18 33.05
C LYS A 570 12.91 3.26 31.57
N LEU A 571 11.69 2.86 31.22
CA LEU A 571 11.16 2.95 29.85
C LEU A 571 11.12 4.40 29.34
N MET A 572 10.74 5.35 30.19
CA MET A 572 10.78 6.78 29.85
C MET A 572 12.20 7.31 29.63
N GLN A 573 13.17 6.87 30.45
CA GLN A 573 14.58 7.21 30.25
C GLN A 573 15.08 6.74 28.87
N ILE A 574 14.66 5.56 28.43
CA ILE A 574 15.02 4.98 27.11
C ILE A 574 14.30 5.73 25.99
N ALA A 575 12.98 5.91 26.11
CA ALA A 575 12.15 6.55 25.10
C ALA A 575 12.65 7.97 24.75
N GLY A 576 13.08 8.75 25.75
CA GLY A 576 13.68 10.08 25.59
C GLY A 576 15.22 10.12 25.51
N SER A 577 15.88 9.00 25.23
CA SER A 577 17.35 8.93 25.09
C SER A 577 17.81 9.18 23.65
N THR A 578 19.11 9.41 23.44
CA THR A 578 19.74 9.34 22.10
C THR A 578 20.25 7.93 21.77
N GLY A 579 19.62 6.88 22.33
CA GLY A 579 19.98 5.47 22.12
C GLY A 579 19.42 4.87 20.81
N PRO A 580 19.66 3.56 20.56
CA PRO A 580 19.23 2.86 19.35
C PRO A 580 17.72 2.99 19.10
N LEU A 581 17.33 3.31 17.86
CA LEU A 581 15.94 3.62 17.52
C LEU A 581 14.98 2.47 17.83
N ALA A 582 15.39 1.22 17.61
CA ALA A 582 14.63 0.03 17.99
C ALA A 582 14.31 0.01 19.49
N GLN A 583 15.31 0.24 20.34
CA GLN A 583 15.15 0.25 21.81
C GLN A 583 14.21 1.38 22.26
N ARG A 584 14.32 2.56 21.65
CA ARG A 584 13.43 3.71 21.90
C ARG A 584 11.98 3.39 21.53
N GLY A 585 11.79 2.80 20.34
CA GLY A 585 10.48 2.46 19.80
C GLY A 585 9.77 1.36 20.60
N TRP A 586 10.47 0.29 20.97
CA TRP A 586 9.92 -0.73 21.86
C TRP A 586 9.63 -0.21 23.26
N ALA A 587 10.45 0.69 23.79
CA ALA A 587 10.14 1.33 25.06
C ALA A 587 8.82 2.13 24.98
N ILE A 588 8.57 2.83 23.86
CA ILE A 588 7.30 3.54 23.60
C ILE A 588 6.12 2.55 23.43
N ALA A 589 6.32 1.40 22.77
CA ALA A 589 5.30 0.35 22.64
C ALA A 589 4.94 -0.26 24.01
N ALA A 590 5.93 -0.65 24.82
CA ALA A 590 5.73 -1.15 26.18
C ALA A 590 4.96 -0.14 27.06
N LEU A 591 5.28 1.16 26.93
CA LEU A 591 4.57 2.24 27.63
C LEU A 591 3.12 2.38 27.17
N ALA A 592 2.84 2.19 25.88
CA ALA A 592 1.47 2.22 25.33
C ALA A 592 0.59 1.10 25.91
N GLU A 593 1.18 -0.08 26.15
CA GLU A 593 0.50 -1.25 26.74
C GLU A 593 0.27 -1.09 28.25
N ILE A 594 1.27 -0.64 29.02
CA ILE A 594 1.15 -0.38 30.46
C ILE A 594 0.08 0.69 30.74
N ALA A 595 0.08 1.75 29.93
CA ALA A 595 -0.80 2.91 30.01
C ALA A 595 -0.79 3.71 31.34
N GLY A 596 -1.22 4.97 31.25
CA GLY A 596 -1.36 5.86 32.40
C GLY A 596 -1.31 7.34 32.02
N GLN A 597 -1.81 8.22 32.90
CA GLN A 597 -1.74 9.66 32.68
C GLN A 597 -0.29 10.18 32.79
N ASP A 598 0.49 9.64 33.71
CA ASP A 598 1.93 9.86 33.84
C ASP A 598 2.71 9.46 32.58
N ILE A 599 2.23 8.44 31.87
CA ILE A 599 2.75 8.00 30.58
C ILE A 599 2.33 8.95 29.47
N ASP A 600 1.05 9.31 29.36
CA ASP A 600 0.54 10.24 28.34
C ASP A 600 1.19 11.63 28.43
N GLU A 601 1.33 12.18 29.64
CA GLU A 601 2.02 13.46 29.91
C GLU A 601 3.52 13.43 29.61
N SER A 602 4.13 12.25 29.54
CA SER A 602 5.55 12.09 29.25
C SER A 602 5.80 11.83 27.77
N LEU A 603 4.99 10.99 27.13
CA LEU A 603 4.95 10.85 25.67
C LEU A 603 4.55 12.16 24.97
N LEU A 604 3.72 12.99 25.62
CA LEU A 604 3.38 14.34 25.16
C LEU A 604 4.64 15.20 24.96
N LYS A 605 5.59 15.13 25.90
CA LYS A 605 6.85 15.88 25.83
C LYS A 605 7.74 15.39 24.67
N ILE A 606 7.73 14.08 24.40
CA ILE A 606 8.50 13.47 23.30
C ILE A 606 7.94 13.93 21.94
N HIS A 607 6.64 13.73 21.65
CA HIS A 607 6.10 14.11 20.33
C HIS A 607 6.03 15.62 20.10
N ALA A 608 5.87 16.42 21.16
CA ALA A 608 5.93 17.87 21.07
C ALA A 608 7.35 18.43 20.87
N SER A 609 8.41 17.70 21.23
CA SER A 609 9.78 18.21 21.08
C SER A 609 10.26 18.20 19.64
N GLU A 610 10.64 19.37 19.12
CA GLU A 610 11.26 19.49 17.79
C GLU A 610 12.70 18.98 17.74
N SER A 611 13.33 18.70 18.89
CA SER A 611 14.66 18.09 18.96
C SER A 611 14.65 16.57 18.70
N GLU A 612 13.49 15.94 18.63
CA GLU A 612 13.34 14.49 18.52
C GLU A 612 13.13 14.06 17.05
N PRO A 613 13.64 12.88 16.63
CA PRO A 613 13.41 12.37 15.28
C PRO A 613 11.91 12.23 14.99
N MET A 614 11.48 12.67 13.80
CA MET A 614 10.05 12.66 13.42
C MET A 614 9.40 11.28 13.56
N LEU A 615 10.15 10.21 13.30
CA LEU A 615 9.72 8.83 13.54
C LEU A 615 9.39 8.56 15.03
N VAL A 616 10.29 8.92 15.95
CA VAL A 616 10.08 8.73 17.39
C VAL A 616 8.93 9.60 17.92
N ARG A 617 8.80 10.83 17.39
CA ARG A 617 7.65 11.71 17.68
C ARG A 617 6.33 11.06 17.22
N THR A 618 6.32 10.46 16.02
CA THR A 618 5.17 9.73 15.46
C THR A 618 4.82 8.51 16.31
N TRP A 619 5.80 7.72 16.75
CA TRP A 619 5.59 6.61 17.69
C TRP A 619 5.00 7.07 19.02
N ALA A 620 5.56 8.13 19.63
CA ALA A 620 5.06 8.66 20.89
C ALA A 620 3.63 9.21 20.76
N ALA A 621 3.28 9.83 19.64
CA ALA A 621 1.90 10.25 19.35
C ALA A 621 0.95 9.05 19.12
N ALA A 622 1.42 8.00 18.44
CA ALA A 622 0.65 6.77 18.21
C ALA A 622 0.39 6.00 19.51
N ALA A 623 1.36 5.92 20.41
CA ALA A 623 1.18 5.37 21.75
C ALA A 623 0.10 6.13 22.56
N ARG A 624 0.05 7.46 22.48
CA ARG A 624 -1.04 8.27 23.08
C ARG A 624 -2.41 8.00 22.46
N VAL A 625 -2.46 7.68 21.16
CA VAL A 625 -3.69 7.23 20.49
C VAL A 625 -4.10 5.83 20.97
N ALA A 626 -3.16 4.88 21.06
CA ALA A 626 -3.41 3.53 21.53
C ALA A 626 -3.96 3.49 22.98
N MET A 627 -3.40 4.31 23.87
CA MET A 627 -3.88 4.45 25.26
C MET A 627 -5.26 5.12 25.41
N SER A 628 -5.80 5.77 24.36
CA SER A 628 -7.00 6.60 24.48
C SER A 628 -8.29 5.78 24.57
N ARG A 629 -8.94 5.83 25.74
CA ARG A 629 -10.07 4.94 26.10
C ARG A 629 -11.47 5.46 25.75
N SER A 630 -11.63 6.72 25.32
CA SER A 630 -12.92 7.29 24.90
C SER A 630 -12.86 7.91 23.50
N ALA A 631 -14.01 8.15 22.87
CA ALA A 631 -14.08 8.74 21.54
C ALA A 631 -13.64 10.22 21.54
N GLU A 632 -13.96 10.97 22.58
CA GLU A 632 -13.63 12.39 22.72
C GLU A 632 -12.11 12.57 22.77
N ALA A 633 -11.41 11.72 23.53
CA ALA A 633 -9.94 11.72 23.63
C ALA A 633 -9.24 11.29 22.32
N LEU A 634 -9.94 10.55 21.45
CA LEU A 634 -9.48 10.20 20.10
C LEU A 634 -9.76 11.33 19.10
N VAL A 635 -10.90 12.01 19.18
CA VAL A 635 -11.26 13.18 18.35
C VAL A 635 -10.41 14.41 18.72
N GLU A 636 -9.99 14.55 19.97
CA GLU A 636 -8.97 15.52 20.38
C GLU A 636 -7.63 15.21 19.69
N LYS A 637 -7.14 13.97 19.82
CA LYS A 637 -5.87 13.53 19.21
C LYS A 637 -5.91 13.46 17.69
N ALA A 638 -7.08 13.45 17.06
CA ALA A 638 -7.23 13.54 15.60
C ALA A 638 -6.53 14.78 15.02
N GLN A 639 -6.47 15.89 15.77
CA GLN A 639 -5.76 17.10 15.34
C GLN A 639 -4.27 16.85 15.05
N LEU A 640 -3.66 15.85 15.70
CA LEU A 640 -2.26 15.46 15.51
C LEU A 640 -2.00 14.87 14.11
N VAL A 641 -3.02 14.40 13.38
CA VAL A 641 -2.87 13.90 11.99
C VAL A 641 -2.30 14.98 11.06
N THR A 642 -2.51 16.26 11.37
CA THR A 642 -1.93 17.40 10.63
C THR A 642 -0.39 17.44 10.69
N LEU A 643 0.19 16.93 11.78
CA LEU A 643 1.64 16.89 12.01
C LEU A 643 2.22 15.48 11.78
N PHE A 644 1.42 14.44 12.02
CA PHE A 644 1.78 13.03 11.87
C PHE A 644 0.71 12.29 11.03
N PRO A 645 0.73 12.40 9.69
CA PRO A 645 -0.33 11.86 8.81
C PRO A 645 -0.64 10.37 9.03
N ALA A 646 0.40 9.57 9.34
CA ALA A 646 0.29 8.15 9.66
C ALA A 646 -0.68 7.81 10.82
N LEU A 647 -1.04 8.78 11.68
CA LEU A 647 -2.04 8.60 12.74
C LEU A 647 -3.48 8.43 12.22
N GLY A 648 -3.76 8.78 10.96
CA GLY A 648 -5.11 8.70 10.40
C GLY A 648 -5.71 7.29 10.44
N ARG A 649 -4.88 6.25 10.23
CA ARG A 649 -5.28 4.85 10.32
C ARG A 649 -5.57 4.41 11.76
N PRO A 650 -4.64 4.49 12.74
CA PRO A 650 -4.90 4.03 14.11
C PRO A 650 -6.02 4.82 14.81
N ILE A 651 -6.19 6.12 14.54
CA ILE A 651 -7.32 6.90 15.09
C ILE A 651 -8.66 6.41 14.50
N GLY A 652 -8.74 6.19 13.18
CA GLY A 652 -9.93 5.61 12.56
C GLY A 652 -10.28 4.22 13.10
N MET A 653 -9.30 3.31 13.20
CA MET A 653 -9.50 1.98 13.79
C MET A 653 -9.95 2.06 15.26
N ARG A 654 -9.30 2.92 16.07
CA ARG A 654 -9.65 3.11 17.48
C ARG A 654 -11.06 3.67 17.68
N LEU A 655 -11.54 4.57 16.81
CA LEU A 655 -12.91 5.08 16.84
C LEU A 655 -13.93 3.98 16.48
N ILE A 656 -13.66 3.17 15.45
CA ILE A 656 -14.50 2.01 15.08
C ILE A 656 -14.57 0.98 16.22
N GLU A 657 -13.45 0.68 16.88
CA GLU A 657 -13.42 -0.22 18.03
C GLU A 657 -14.17 0.30 19.27
N GLN A 658 -14.60 1.57 19.31
CA GLN A 658 -15.53 2.07 20.32
C GLN A 658 -16.99 1.96 19.87
N THR A 659 -17.31 2.18 18.58
CA THR A 659 -18.67 1.95 18.04
C THR A 659 -19.18 0.51 18.21
N THR A 660 -18.29 -0.45 18.48
CA THR A 660 -18.59 -1.88 18.60
C THR A 660 -18.52 -2.40 20.04
N LYS A 661 -18.67 -1.54 21.07
CA LYS A 661 -18.73 -1.95 22.48
C LYS A 661 -20.06 -1.57 23.12
N ASP A 662 -20.69 -2.54 23.76
CA ASP A 662 -22.09 -2.46 24.23
C ASP A 662 -22.39 -1.29 25.17
N ASP A 663 -21.41 -0.80 25.94
CA ASP A 663 -21.56 0.31 26.90
C ASP A 663 -21.16 1.70 26.36
N ALA A 664 -20.60 1.81 25.14
CA ALA A 664 -19.85 3.00 24.71
C ALA A 664 -20.12 3.44 23.26
N HIS A 665 -21.39 3.40 22.83
CA HIS A 665 -21.80 3.76 21.48
C HIS A 665 -21.34 5.17 21.05
N VAL A 666 -20.53 5.25 20.00
CA VAL A 666 -20.03 6.52 19.46
C VAL A 666 -20.98 7.02 18.37
N SER A 667 -21.73 8.07 18.69
CA SER A 667 -22.79 8.58 17.80
C SER A 667 -22.29 8.98 16.40
N ALA A 668 -23.18 8.89 15.41
CA ALA A 668 -22.93 9.42 14.07
C ALA A 668 -22.49 10.90 14.10
N GLU A 669 -23.04 11.74 14.99
CA GLU A 669 -22.61 13.14 15.15
C GLU A 669 -21.12 13.24 15.56
N THR A 670 -20.64 12.42 16.50
CA THR A 670 -19.24 12.40 16.92
C THR A 670 -18.31 11.98 15.76
N LEU A 671 -18.70 10.97 14.98
CA LEU A 671 -17.93 10.50 13.82
C LEU A 671 -17.91 11.56 12.68
N LEU A 672 -19.03 12.25 12.46
CA LEU A 672 -19.13 13.36 11.51
C LEU A 672 -18.21 14.52 11.93
N ILE A 673 -18.26 14.95 13.20
CA ILE A 673 -17.39 15.98 13.76
C ILE A 673 -15.90 15.62 13.56
N ALA A 674 -15.53 14.35 13.77
CA ALA A 674 -14.17 13.88 13.53
C ALA A 674 -13.76 14.01 12.05
N SER A 675 -14.61 13.56 11.12
CA SER A 675 -14.36 13.65 9.68
C SER A 675 -14.33 15.09 9.13
N ILE A 676 -15.09 16.01 9.72
CA ILE A 676 -15.12 17.43 9.34
C ILE A 676 -13.87 18.16 9.83
N ARG A 677 -13.43 17.88 11.07
CA ARG A 677 -12.23 18.49 11.66
C ARG A 677 -10.94 17.98 11.02
N VAL A 678 -10.93 16.72 10.55
CA VAL A 678 -9.76 16.05 9.98
C VAL A 678 -10.18 15.30 8.71
N PRO A 679 -10.20 15.97 7.53
CA PRO A 679 -10.66 15.36 6.27
C PRO A 679 -9.93 14.07 5.89
N GLN A 680 -8.68 13.88 6.33
CA GLN A 680 -7.91 12.64 6.17
C GLN A 680 -8.61 11.42 6.80
N LEU A 681 -9.43 11.61 7.83
CA LEU A 681 -10.23 10.56 8.46
C LEU A 681 -11.52 10.23 7.69
N GLN A 682 -11.94 11.03 6.71
CA GLN A 682 -13.22 10.81 6.03
C GLN A 682 -13.30 9.43 5.35
N GLN A 683 -12.21 8.97 4.73
CA GLN A 683 -12.16 7.65 4.09
C GLN A 683 -12.23 6.51 5.12
N SER A 684 -11.49 6.61 6.24
CA SER A 684 -11.45 5.56 7.27
C SER A 684 -12.71 5.52 8.14
N LEU A 685 -13.39 6.65 8.35
CA LEU A 685 -14.63 6.74 9.13
C LEU A 685 -15.92 6.51 8.31
N THR A 686 -15.87 6.62 6.97
CA THR A 686 -17.07 6.42 6.13
C THR A 686 -17.82 5.11 6.40
N PRO A 687 -17.17 3.93 6.54
CA PRO A 687 -17.87 2.69 6.89
C PRO A 687 -18.58 2.75 8.24
N ALA A 688 -17.99 3.43 9.24
CA ALA A 688 -18.57 3.60 10.58
C ALA A 688 -19.78 4.53 10.57
N ILE A 689 -19.67 5.66 9.85
CA ILE A 689 -20.74 6.65 9.71
C ILE A 689 -21.95 6.04 8.99
N LEU A 690 -21.72 5.18 8.00
CA LEU A 690 -22.79 4.42 7.33
C LEU A 690 -23.38 3.31 8.24
N ALA A 691 -22.55 2.64 9.04
CA ALA A 691 -22.99 1.58 9.95
C ALA A 691 -23.87 2.06 11.12
N ALA A 692 -23.73 3.33 11.55
CA ALA A 692 -24.66 3.99 12.48
C ALA A 692 -26.10 4.14 11.93
N GLY A 693 -26.28 3.95 10.61
CA GLY A 693 -27.58 3.79 10.00
C GLY A 693 -28.45 5.06 9.94
N PRO A 694 -29.70 4.93 9.46
CA PRO A 694 -30.54 6.08 9.12
C PRO A 694 -31.06 6.85 10.35
N GLU A 695 -31.18 6.22 11.51
CA GLU A 695 -31.81 6.83 12.70
C GLU A 695 -30.88 7.86 13.36
N GLU A 696 -29.62 7.51 13.59
CA GLU A 696 -28.63 8.45 14.12
C GLU A 696 -28.26 9.55 13.14
N LEU A 697 -28.13 9.22 11.85
CA LEU A 697 -27.84 10.22 10.82
C LEU A 697 -29.00 11.22 10.66
N VAL A 698 -30.26 10.78 10.80
CA VAL A 698 -31.41 11.69 10.88
C VAL A 698 -31.35 12.54 12.16
N GLY A 699 -30.98 11.97 13.30
CA GLY A 699 -30.75 12.73 14.54
C GLY A 699 -29.67 13.82 14.39
N ALA A 700 -28.51 13.47 13.83
CA ALA A 700 -27.43 14.42 13.55
C ALA A 700 -27.86 15.51 12.54
N MET A 701 -28.64 15.14 11.51
CA MET A 701 -29.22 16.10 10.56
C MET A 701 -30.21 17.08 11.23
N GLN A 702 -30.97 16.60 12.22
CA GLN A 702 -32.07 17.32 12.86
C GLN A 702 -31.65 18.19 14.05
N SER A 703 -30.71 17.74 14.89
CA SER A 703 -30.40 18.39 16.18
C SER A 703 -28.95 18.81 16.41
N ALA A 704 -27.99 18.41 15.58
CA ALA A 704 -26.57 18.81 15.75
C ALA A 704 -26.42 20.34 15.82
N GLN A 705 -25.43 20.83 16.58
CA GLN A 705 -25.20 22.28 16.71
C GLN A 705 -24.48 22.87 15.49
N ASP A 706 -23.66 22.08 14.79
CA ASP A 706 -22.89 22.53 13.62
C ASP A 706 -23.67 22.30 12.31
N GLN A 707 -23.82 23.35 11.51
CA GLN A 707 -24.47 23.27 10.20
C GLN A 707 -23.77 22.31 9.22
N GLN A 708 -22.45 22.14 9.32
CA GLN A 708 -21.70 21.22 8.46
C GLN A 708 -21.96 19.76 8.85
N VAL A 709 -22.06 19.46 10.15
CA VAL A 709 -22.48 18.13 10.64
C VAL A 709 -23.86 17.79 10.08
N ARG A 710 -24.83 18.70 10.19
CA ARG A 710 -26.18 18.49 9.63
C ARG A 710 -26.17 18.24 8.12
N ARG A 711 -25.41 19.06 7.38
CA ARG A 711 -25.25 18.95 5.92
C ARG A 711 -24.64 17.61 5.50
N GLN A 712 -23.61 17.17 6.22
CA GLN A 712 -22.89 15.94 5.91
C GLN A 712 -23.67 14.70 6.36
N ALA A 713 -24.44 14.76 7.45
CA ALA A 713 -25.41 13.74 7.80
C ALA A 713 -26.46 13.54 6.68
N ALA A 714 -27.01 14.64 6.13
CA ALA A 714 -27.92 14.59 4.98
C ALA A 714 -27.25 13.98 3.72
N ALA A 715 -25.95 14.20 3.52
CA ALA A 715 -25.19 13.58 2.44
C ALA A 715 -25.01 12.06 2.65
N TYR A 716 -24.66 11.61 3.86
CA TYR A 716 -24.54 10.17 4.17
C TYR A 716 -25.90 9.45 4.12
N LEU A 717 -27.01 10.10 4.49
CA LEU A 717 -28.37 9.56 4.27
C LEU A 717 -28.67 9.36 2.78
N ALA A 718 -28.27 10.30 1.92
CA ALA A 718 -28.39 10.13 0.46
C ALA A 718 -27.48 8.99 -0.05
N THR A 719 -26.29 8.81 0.50
CA THR A 719 -25.39 7.68 0.20
C THR A 719 -26.01 6.33 0.58
N LEU A 720 -26.59 6.20 1.78
CA LEU A 720 -27.32 4.98 2.20
C LEU A 720 -28.50 4.67 1.26
N ALA A 721 -29.21 5.70 0.82
CA ALA A 721 -30.35 5.56 -0.09
C ALA A 721 -29.97 5.34 -1.57
N ALA A 722 -28.69 5.52 -1.96
CA ALA A 722 -28.27 5.53 -3.36
C ALA A 722 -28.53 4.20 -4.08
N ASN A 723 -28.36 3.07 -3.38
CA ASN A 723 -28.58 1.72 -3.91
C ASN A 723 -30.07 1.33 -4.04
N GLY A 724 -31.00 2.19 -3.60
CA GLY A 724 -32.43 1.91 -3.66
C GLY A 724 -32.90 0.87 -2.64
N GLY A 725 -33.82 0.01 -3.05
CA GLY A 725 -34.29 -1.12 -2.24
C GLY A 725 -34.85 -0.75 -0.86
N LYS A 726 -34.61 -1.65 0.12
CA LYS A 726 -35.08 -1.50 1.50
C LYS A 726 -34.42 -0.34 2.24
N ASP A 727 -33.18 -0.01 1.89
CA ASP A 727 -32.40 0.99 2.64
C ASP A 727 -32.84 2.40 2.26
N ASN A 728 -33.10 2.66 0.97
CA ASN A 728 -33.79 3.86 0.52
C ASN A 728 -35.18 4.03 1.16
N GLN A 729 -35.96 2.95 1.29
CA GLN A 729 -37.26 3.01 1.97
C GLN A 729 -37.11 3.38 3.46
N GLN A 730 -36.20 2.72 4.19
CA GLN A 730 -35.93 3.03 5.60
C GLN A 730 -35.46 4.48 5.81
N VAL A 731 -34.55 4.98 4.96
CA VAL A 731 -34.10 6.37 4.98
C VAL A 731 -35.29 7.31 4.74
N GLN A 732 -36.14 7.06 3.74
CA GLN A 732 -37.33 7.87 3.47
C GLN A 732 -38.30 7.88 4.66
N THR A 733 -38.65 6.74 5.22
CA THR A 733 -39.55 6.65 6.38
C THR A 733 -38.99 7.41 7.59
N ARG A 734 -37.70 7.29 7.89
CA ARG A 734 -37.06 8.01 9.01
C ARG A 734 -37.00 9.52 8.77
N VAL A 735 -36.69 9.97 7.56
CA VAL A 735 -36.67 11.40 7.19
C VAL A 735 -38.06 12.02 7.23
N VAL A 736 -39.10 11.31 6.76
CA VAL A 736 -40.50 11.75 6.86
C VAL A 736 -40.93 11.88 8.32
N ALA A 737 -40.67 10.85 9.14
CA ALA A 737 -41.02 10.86 10.56
C ALA A 737 -40.34 12.01 11.34
N ALA A 738 -39.09 12.34 11.01
CA ALA A 738 -38.35 13.43 11.65
C ALA A 738 -38.92 14.83 11.41
N VAL A 739 -39.70 15.03 10.34
CA VAL A 739 -40.40 16.30 10.04
C VAL A 739 -41.93 16.17 10.10
N ALA A 740 -42.45 15.09 10.69
CA ALA A 740 -43.88 14.88 10.84
C ALA A 740 -44.56 16.07 11.56
N PHE A 741 -45.73 16.48 11.09
CA PHE A 741 -46.49 17.58 11.69
C PHE A 741 -47.37 17.08 12.85
N ALA A 742 -47.35 17.81 13.96
CA ALA A 742 -48.20 17.55 15.12
C ALA A 742 -49.01 18.82 15.48
N PRO A 743 -50.36 18.76 15.56
CA PRO A 743 -51.23 19.90 15.89
C PRO A 743 -50.89 20.66 17.18
N ASP A 744 -50.32 19.96 18.17
CA ASP A 744 -49.96 20.45 19.50
C ASP A 744 -48.48 20.88 19.63
N ALA A 745 -47.72 20.88 18.53
CA ALA A 745 -46.31 21.23 18.53
C ALA A 745 -46.05 22.70 18.95
N GLN A 746 -45.00 22.86 19.76
CA GLN A 746 -44.60 24.16 20.35
C GLN A 746 -43.47 24.87 19.59
N ASP A 747 -42.69 24.13 18.78
CA ASP A 747 -41.61 24.65 17.94
C ASP A 747 -41.31 23.68 16.78
N VAL A 748 -40.57 24.14 15.76
CA VAL A 748 -40.22 23.33 14.58
C VAL A 748 -39.24 22.19 14.91
N PRO A 749 -39.34 21.03 14.23
CA PRO A 749 -38.58 19.82 14.61
C PRO A 749 -37.06 19.95 14.49
N TRP A 750 -36.54 20.93 13.74
CA TRP A 750 -35.10 21.19 13.56
C TRP A 750 -34.50 22.21 14.57
N ARG A 751 -35.31 22.70 15.52
CA ARG A 751 -34.91 23.45 16.74
C ARG A 751 -33.96 24.62 16.47
N GLY A 752 -34.40 25.59 15.66
CA GLY A 752 -33.63 26.81 15.34
C GLY A 752 -32.42 26.63 14.44
N GLY A 753 -32.07 25.40 14.04
CA GLY A 753 -31.06 25.15 13.01
C GLY A 753 -31.59 25.40 11.58
N PRO A 754 -30.81 25.02 10.56
CA PRO A 754 -31.28 24.93 9.18
C PRO A 754 -31.97 23.58 8.90
N LEU A 755 -33.15 23.61 8.29
CA LEU A 755 -33.84 22.44 7.73
C LEU A 755 -33.11 21.91 6.48
N PHE A 756 -32.52 20.72 6.62
CA PHE A 756 -32.02 19.93 5.51
C PHE A 756 -32.98 18.78 5.19
N ILE A 757 -33.35 18.63 3.91
CA ILE A 757 -33.93 17.40 3.36
C ILE A 757 -32.87 16.73 2.46
N PRO A 758 -32.55 15.44 2.65
CA PRO A 758 -31.56 14.75 1.83
C PRO A 758 -32.06 14.48 0.40
N GLY A 759 -31.12 14.41 -0.54
CA GLY A 759 -31.39 14.19 -1.97
C GLY A 759 -31.71 12.73 -2.30
N LEU A 760 -32.86 12.23 -1.85
CA LEU A 760 -33.24 10.82 -2.00
C LEU A 760 -33.92 10.51 -3.34
N ASN A 761 -33.85 9.23 -3.74
CA ASN A 761 -34.71 8.65 -4.78
C ASN A 761 -36.10 8.34 -4.20
N TRP A 762 -36.86 9.41 -3.93
CA TRP A 762 -38.18 9.36 -3.31
C TRP A 762 -39.20 8.51 -4.08
N ASP A 763 -39.99 7.71 -3.36
CA ASP A 763 -41.25 7.16 -3.89
C ASP A 763 -42.41 8.15 -3.71
N GLN A 764 -43.51 7.92 -4.43
CA GLN A 764 -44.65 8.84 -4.45
C GLN A 764 -45.43 8.90 -3.12
N SER A 765 -45.35 7.88 -2.26
CA SER A 765 -46.03 7.89 -0.96
C SER A 765 -45.25 8.78 0.00
N HIS A 766 -43.97 8.47 0.23
CA HIS A 766 -43.11 9.24 1.13
C HIS A 766 -42.90 10.67 0.65
N ALA A 767 -42.80 10.92 -0.67
CA ALA A 767 -42.73 12.28 -1.22
C ALA A 767 -43.98 13.11 -0.89
N ARG A 768 -45.18 12.51 -0.98
CA ARG A 768 -46.43 13.21 -0.66
C ARG A 768 -46.59 13.47 0.83
N GLU A 769 -46.20 12.50 1.65
CA GLU A 769 -46.24 12.63 3.11
C GLU A 769 -45.24 13.70 3.59
N LEU A 770 -44.01 13.71 3.08
CA LEU A 770 -43.03 14.76 3.32
C LEU A 770 -43.58 16.15 2.97
N VAL A 771 -44.12 16.31 1.76
CA VAL A 771 -44.61 17.61 1.27
C VAL A 771 -45.85 18.06 2.05
N GLY A 772 -46.76 17.15 2.40
CA GLY A 772 -47.91 17.43 3.25
C GLY A 772 -47.49 17.93 4.64
N ASN A 773 -46.54 17.25 5.28
CA ASN A 773 -45.96 17.67 6.56
C ASN A 773 -45.27 19.04 6.45
N LEU A 774 -44.42 19.26 5.43
CA LEU A 774 -43.75 20.54 5.21
C LEU A 774 -44.73 21.69 4.96
N ILE A 775 -45.83 21.47 4.24
CA ILE A 775 -46.85 22.50 3.99
C ILE A 775 -47.70 22.78 5.24
N ALA A 776 -47.98 21.76 6.06
CA ALA A 776 -48.55 21.97 7.39
C ALA A 776 -47.62 22.79 8.30
N TRP A 777 -46.30 22.53 8.30
CA TRP A 777 -45.32 23.38 8.97
C TRP A 777 -45.26 24.80 8.40
N HIS A 778 -45.42 24.99 7.09
CA HIS A 778 -45.43 26.34 6.48
C HIS A 778 -46.61 27.19 7.00
N LEU A 779 -47.77 26.56 7.20
CA LEU A 779 -48.94 27.18 7.83
C LEU A 779 -48.72 27.43 9.33
N TRP A 780 -48.15 26.47 10.07
CA TRP A 780 -47.84 26.67 11.48
C TRP A 780 -46.88 27.84 11.69
N CYS A 781 -45.83 27.92 10.87
CA CYS A 781 -44.87 29.03 10.92
C CYS A 781 -45.49 30.37 10.49
N ASP A 782 -46.54 30.37 9.66
CA ASP A 782 -47.31 31.57 9.32
C ASP A 782 -48.04 32.11 10.56
N LEU A 783 -48.85 31.25 11.18
CA LEU A 783 -49.66 31.55 12.35
C LEU A 783 -48.81 32.00 13.57
N HIS A 784 -47.59 31.46 13.69
CA HIS A 784 -46.65 31.77 14.77
C HIS A 784 -45.58 32.81 14.39
N SER A 785 -45.70 33.50 13.24
CA SER A 785 -44.78 34.57 12.78
C SER A 785 -43.29 34.13 12.66
N ARG A 786 -43.05 32.88 12.25
CA ARG A 786 -41.74 32.23 12.09
C ARG A 786 -41.23 32.31 10.65
N SER A 787 -40.95 33.53 10.19
CA SER A 787 -40.65 33.81 8.78
C SER A 787 -39.31 33.25 8.26
N GLU A 788 -38.33 32.98 9.14
CA GLU A 788 -37.08 32.33 8.70
C GLU A 788 -37.34 30.85 8.40
N GLU A 789 -38.07 30.20 9.29
CA GLU A 789 -38.51 28.82 9.19
C GLU A 789 -39.41 28.61 7.96
N GLN A 790 -40.34 29.54 7.67
CA GLN A 790 -41.09 29.54 6.40
C GLN A 790 -40.15 29.55 5.18
N ARG A 791 -39.13 30.41 5.15
CA ARG A 791 -38.17 30.48 4.04
C ARG A 791 -37.35 29.20 3.90
N GLN A 792 -36.97 28.57 5.01
CA GLN A 792 -36.30 27.26 4.99
C GLN A 792 -37.20 26.17 4.39
N ILE A 793 -38.49 26.15 4.76
CA ILE A 793 -39.49 25.21 4.21
C ILE A 793 -39.70 25.48 2.71
N HIS A 794 -39.94 26.73 2.31
CA HIS A 794 -40.08 27.13 0.89
C HIS A 794 -38.86 26.69 0.06
N ASN A 795 -37.64 26.85 0.59
CA ASN A 795 -36.40 26.44 -0.09
C ASN A 795 -36.30 24.93 -0.34
N ASN A 796 -36.87 24.10 0.54
CA ASN A 796 -36.95 22.65 0.32
C ASN A 796 -38.12 22.29 -0.62
N LEU A 797 -39.31 22.89 -0.42
CA LEU A 797 -40.50 22.66 -1.23
C LEU A 797 -40.35 23.07 -2.70
N ARG A 798 -39.47 24.03 -3.04
CA ARG A 798 -39.22 24.40 -4.45
C ARG A 798 -38.41 23.36 -5.24
N SER A 799 -37.96 22.26 -4.63
CA SER A 799 -37.22 21.17 -5.29
C SER A 799 -38.02 20.54 -6.45
N LEU A 800 -37.49 20.65 -7.68
CA LEU A 800 -38.15 20.15 -8.89
C LEU A 800 -38.26 18.61 -8.93
N GLN A 801 -37.35 17.90 -8.26
CA GLN A 801 -37.40 16.43 -8.14
C GLN A 801 -38.54 16.01 -7.21
N LEU A 802 -38.62 16.63 -6.02
CA LEU A 802 -39.68 16.36 -5.05
C LEU A 802 -41.07 16.74 -5.62
N ALA A 803 -41.16 17.90 -6.28
CA ALA A 803 -42.37 18.37 -6.95
C ALA A 803 -42.88 17.37 -8.01
N ARG A 804 -41.98 16.86 -8.86
CA ARG A 804 -42.30 15.86 -9.90
C ARG A 804 -42.82 14.54 -9.30
N VAL A 805 -42.24 14.06 -8.21
CA VAL A 805 -42.61 12.78 -7.60
C VAL A 805 -43.92 12.89 -6.81
N ALA A 806 -44.07 13.95 -5.99
CA ALA A 806 -45.30 14.19 -5.23
C ALA A 806 -46.49 14.57 -6.13
N GLY A 807 -46.23 15.28 -7.23
CA GLY A 807 -47.21 15.61 -8.28
C GLY A 807 -47.72 17.05 -8.30
N TYR A 808 -47.00 18.01 -7.70
CA TYR A 808 -47.36 19.44 -7.72
C TYR A 808 -46.45 20.26 -8.65
N GLN A 809 -46.91 21.45 -9.03
CA GLN A 809 -46.11 22.42 -9.78
C GLN A 809 -45.42 23.39 -8.82
N SER A 810 -44.08 23.40 -8.80
CA SER A 810 -43.31 24.32 -7.95
C SER A 810 -43.56 25.79 -8.36
N PRO A 811 -43.92 26.71 -7.43
CA PRO A 811 -44.05 28.14 -7.70
C PRO A 811 -42.74 28.85 -8.13
N GLY A 812 -41.59 28.16 -8.06
CA GLY A 812 -40.30 28.64 -8.53
C GLY A 812 -39.36 29.10 -7.42
N PHE A 813 -38.46 30.04 -7.75
CA PHE A 813 -37.38 30.51 -6.87
C PHE A 813 -37.72 31.78 -6.06
N ARG A 814 -38.90 32.38 -6.28
CA ARG A 814 -39.36 33.53 -5.48
C ARG A 814 -40.14 33.00 -4.29
N GLU A 815 -39.88 33.57 -3.12
CA GLU A 815 -40.63 33.31 -1.89
C GLU A 815 -42.12 33.63 -2.11
N VAL A 816 -43.01 32.74 -1.67
CA VAL A 816 -44.47 32.83 -1.84
C VAL A 816 -45.19 32.57 -0.53
N ASP A 817 -46.41 33.12 -0.40
CA ASP A 817 -47.23 32.99 0.79
C ASP A 817 -47.79 31.57 1.00
N THR A 818 -48.17 31.27 2.24
CA THR A 818 -48.82 30.01 2.62
C THR A 818 -50.07 29.74 1.78
N ALA A 819 -50.85 30.76 1.45
CA ALA A 819 -52.03 30.59 0.60
C ALA A 819 -51.66 30.11 -0.82
N THR A 820 -50.49 30.48 -1.37
CA THR A 820 -49.99 29.93 -2.65
C THR A 820 -49.50 28.51 -2.51
N TRP A 821 -48.83 28.14 -1.42
CA TRP A 821 -48.48 26.74 -1.16
C TRP A 821 -49.72 25.85 -0.97
N LEU A 822 -50.73 26.30 -0.22
CA LEU A 822 -51.98 25.56 -0.06
C LEU A 822 -52.77 25.46 -1.37
N ARG A 823 -52.86 26.53 -2.19
CA ARG A 823 -53.43 26.47 -3.56
C ARG A 823 -52.70 25.45 -4.44
N THR A 824 -51.37 25.39 -4.34
CA THR A 824 -50.52 24.45 -5.06
C THR A 824 -50.78 23.00 -4.61
N TRP A 825 -50.91 22.78 -3.31
CA TRP A 825 -51.12 21.46 -2.72
C TRP A 825 -52.55 20.92 -2.90
N ARG A 826 -53.56 21.80 -2.98
CA ARG A 826 -54.95 21.45 -3.32
C ARG A 826 -55.07 20.65 -4.63
N GLN A 827 -54.15 20.87 -5.57
CA GLN A 827 -54.08 20.13 -6.84
C GLN A 827 -53.70 18.64 -6.66
N VAL A 828 -53.09 18.29 -5.52
CA VAL A 828 -52.64 16.92 -5.19
C VAL A 828 -53.57 16.24 -4.18
N VAL A 829 -54.01 16.95 -3.13
CA VAL A 829 -54.81 16.39 -2.03
C VAL A 829 -56.29 16.77 -2.04
N GLY A 830 -56.74 17.52 -3.05
CA GLY A 830 -58.12 18.00 -3.14
C GLY A 830 -58.48 19.06 -2.09
N ALA A 831 -59.76 19.44 -2.04
CA ALA A 831 -60.25 20.41 -1.06
C ALA A 831 -60.26 19.83 0.36
N GLU A 832 -60.71 18.58 0.54
CA GLU A 832 -60.79 17.90 1.83
C GLU A 832 -59.42 17.78 2.53
N GLY A 833 -58.34 17.53 1.78
CA GLY A 833 -56.99 17.49 2.33
C GLY A 833 -56.49 18.85 2.84
N ILE A 834 -56.86 19.95 2.18
CA ILE A 834 -56.56 21.31 2.64
C ILE A 834 -57.45 21.69 3.82
N GLU A 835 -58.73 21.34 3.78
CA GLU A 835 -59.66 21.57 4.90
C GLU A 835 -59.19 20.83 6.17
N LYS A 836 -58.63 19.62 6.04
CA LYS A 836 -57.97 18.91 7.14
C LYS A 836 -56.78 19.70 7.68
N ILE A 837 -55.82 20.10 6.83
CA ILE A 837 -54.63 20.86 7.26
C ILE A 837 -55.02 22.17 7.98
N LEU A 838 -56.08 22.84 7.53
CA LEU A 838 -56.61 24.04 8.18
C LEU A 838 -57.28 23.72 9.53
N LYS A 839 -58.12 22.68 9.60
CA LYS A 839 -58.80 22.23 10.84
C LYS A 839 -57.80 21.77 11.91
N ASP A 840 -56.78 21.00 11.51
CA ASP A 840 -55.69 20.53 12.38
C ASP A 840 -54.93 21.70 13.05
N GLN A 841 -55.07 22.93 12.56
CA GLN A 841 -54.39 24.13 13.09
C GLN A 841 -55.37 25.26 13.47
N ASN A 842 -56.68 24.97 13.57
CA ASN A 842 -57.75 25.95 13.84
C ASN A 842 -57.83 27.13 12.83
N ALA A 843 -57.22 26.99 11.65
CA ALA A 843 -57.08 28.04 10.64
C ALA A 843 -58.24 28.09 9.64
N GLN A 844 -59.23 27.19 9.73
CA GLN A 844 -60.34 27.06 8.76
C GLN A 844 -61.23 28.30 8.63
N ASN A 845 -61.19 29.22 9.61
CA ASN A 845 -61.95 30.48 9.60
C ASN A 845 -61.10 31.70 9.20
N ASP A 846 -59.79 31.58 9.04
CA ASP A 846 -58.88 32.70 8.72
C ASP A 846 -59.25 33.31 7.34
N PRO A 847 -59.57 34.62 7.26
CA PRO A 847 -59.92 35.28 6.00
C PRO A 847 -58.92 35.10 4.86
N ARG A 848 -57.65 34.84 5.15
CA ARG A 848 -56.59 34.59 4.17
C ARG A 848 -56.76 33.25 3.44
N PHE A 849 -57.51 32.32 4.04
CA PHE A 849 -57.66 30.93 3.58
C PHE A 849 -59.09 30.58 3.14
N GLN A 850 -60.07 31.49 3.28
CA GLN A 850 -61.48 31.28 2.91
C GLN A 850 -61.76 31.05 1.40
N THR A 851 -60.74 31.10 0.54
CA THR A 851 -60.86 30.82 -0.91
C THR A 851 -60.19 29.50 -1.34
N LEU A 852 -59.72 28.70 -0.37
CA LEU A 852 -58.99 27.45 -0.58
C LEU A 852 -59.87 26.20 -0.69
#